data_AF-A0A537GLE4-F1
#
_entry.id   AF-A0A537GLE4-F1
#
_cell.length_a   1.000
_cell.length_b   1.000
_cell.length_c   1.000
_cell.angle_alpha   90.00
_cell.angle_beta   90.00
_cell.angle_gamma   90.00
#
_symmetry.space_group_name_H-M   'P 1'
#
loop_
_entity.id
_entity.type
_entity.pdbx_description
1 polymer ?
#
loop_
_entity_poly.entity_id
_entity_poly.type
_entity_poly.pdbx_seq_one_letter_code
_entity_poly.pdbx_strand_id
1 'polypeptide(L)'
;MSTAVAFQLLAGRGSSTASASGNGAYFDHIVFIAMENAAYASVFGSGTVSSCPSSTDPFLCSMLPLGSTVPSLNNYGATAADANDFSGCSAACYVGLLAGYTYGVKDGYGDLTAANLVADRFAPAGLTWQAYCESGCPRGNDHFPFTSFADTRASANVFASSSVSTSTFSAAANSTNPPNFLWYTPTDNHNMHDNSISTGDSYLKSFLVGSGSLTNPASGSLLASNLFTNTNFRTLLYLWWDECGGSNGSCNSNNAAPNLLYGTPVKKGYVSPDTTGIDEYASLRTIANNWGFSPIAQGDVAAANSGYMFNDVFGYSSPLPLSTSFTFSPGSPAVGTVVAFTATSVGGTLPYSYSWNFGDGSTGSGAVASHSYSSAGLYSVTTTVTDSTGKIATSSRSVTVSQPSALTASFAYAPSVPVSGQSISFTGSASGGTSPYSYSWSLAGTSKTGNPVSQSFTNGTYTISLTVTDTAGKTTTISQSLTVLPPSTSSGSVPTLIGWGGVKMDESVTGSGGTASAVFLGEYASNMELLLFKLEAQGYNTVRVDFDPYCTDTIDYNYMSVYNATNAQRAIQIAQHYGFWIIIDYHGYSDIFRDTSCWLNYWKPIVQNIGPSYTNIVWEPENEPEYYNCINSPSSCPASPVSSDSAAVTYLSSAYQQWIDQARLLGDTHWIVVQNLCSYSCNLCPGGDGSCSAAILHQSSQLHGLQLLLQLDSLEQCDCRQRGPGLLPDGSGGSREHWLACLEHGGWD
;
A
#
# COMPACT_ATOMS: atom_id res chain seq x y z
N MET A 1 18.23 -68.18 -25.41
CA MET A 1 17.52 -69.19 -24.60
C MET A 1 17.83 -68.95 -23.13
N SER A 2 16.91 -68.35 -22.39
CA SER A 2 16.63 -68.69 -20.99
C SER A 2 15.35 -67.98 -20.55
N THR A 3 14.63 -68.66 -19.69
CA THR A 3 13.24 -68.52 -19.25
C THR A 3 12.94 -67.31 -18.37
N ALA A 4 11.73 -66.76 -18.50
CA ALA A 4 11.02 -66.11 -17.39
C ALA A 4 9.56 -66.59 -17.37
N VAL A 5 9.19 -67.17 -16.23
CA VAL A 5 7.88 -67.71 -15.88
C VAL A 5 6.99 -66.54 -15.42
N ALA A 6 5.83 -66.34 -16.03
CA ALA A 6 4.79 -65.44 -15.54
C ALA A 6 3.66 -66.27 -14.89
N PHE A 7 3.44 -66.03 -13.61
CA PHE A 7 2.45 -66.68 -12.76
C PHE A 7 1.08 -65.99 -12.92
N GLN A 8 0.05 -66.77 -13.28
CA GLN A 8 -1.36 -66.41 -13.13
C GLN A 8 -1.85 -66.74 -11.71
N LEU A 9 -2.46 -65.77 -11.03
CA LEU A 9 -3.49 -65.91 -9.98
C LEU A 9 -4.20 -64.53 -9.95
N LEU A 10 -5.52 -64.33 -9.96
CA LEU A 10 -6.71 -65.16 -9.82
C LEU A 10 -7.84 -64.38 -10.52
N ALA A 11 -8.34 -64.85 -11.66
CA ALA A 11 -9.63 -64.45 -12.20
C ALA A 11 -10.66 -65.50 -11.74
N GLY A 12 -11.47 -65.13 -10.74
CA GLY A 12 -12.46 -65.99 -10.11
C GLY A 12 -13.86 -65.36 -10.14
N ARG A 13 -14.54 -65.58 -11.28
CA ARG A 13 -15.99 -65.67 -11.52
C ARG A 13 -16.98 -64.80 -10.73
N GLY A 14 -17.72 -64.02 -11.52
CA GLY A 14 -19.17 -63.87 -11.41
C GLY A 14 -19.77 -63.63 -12.80
N SER A 15 -20.21 -64.70 -13.48
CA SER A 15 -21.13 -64.59 -14.61
C SER A 15 -22.53 -64.43 -14.05
N SER A 16 -23.19 -63.32 -14.37
CA SER A 16 -24.65 -63.19 -14.27
C SER A 16 -25.10 -62.07 -15.20
N THR A 17 -25.90 -62.45 -16.20
CA THR A 17 -27.07 -61.71 -16.71
C THR A 17 -27.04 -60.18 -16.66
N ALA A 18 -27.15 -59.56 -17.83
CA ALA A 18 -27.63 -58.18 -17.98
C ALA A 18 -28.74 -57.88 -16.96
N SER A 19 -28.45 -56.94 -16.06
CA SER A 19 -29.36 -56.46 -15.02
C SER A 19 -29.29 -54.94 -15.07
N ALA A 20 -30.41 -54.32 -15.39
CA ALA A 20 -30.60 -52.89 -15.42
C ALA A 20 -30.22 -52.24 -14.08
N SER A 21 -29.15 -51.44 -14.06
CA SER A 21 -28.89 -50.41 -13.05
C SER A 21 -27.81 -49.49 -13.60
N GLY A 22 -27.98 -48.17 -13.51
CA GLY A 22 -27.09 -47.15 -14.08
C GLY A 22 -25.66 -47.06 -13.50
N ASN A 23 -25.08 -48.19 -13.09
CA ASN A 23 -23.78 -48.25 -12.43
C ASN A 23 -22.67 -48.51 -13.46
N GLY A 24 -21.65 -47.64 -13.48
CA GLY A 24 -20.48 -47.84 -14.33
C GLY A 24 -19.40 -48.69 -13.68
N ALA A 25 -18.27 -48.90 -14.35
CA ALA A 25 -17.16 -49.70 -13.84
C ALA A 25 -16.51 -49.01 -12.63
N TYR A 26 -16.22 -47.72 -12.74
CA TYR A 26 -15.57 -46.92 -11.71
C TYR A 26 -16.55 -45.99 -10.99
N PHE A 27 -17.44 -45.34 -11.73
CA PHE A 27 -18.40 -44.37 -11.21
C PHE A 27 -19.79 -44.55 -11.81
N ASP A 28 -20.81 -44.12 -11.07
CA ASP A 28 -22.22 -44.15 -11.45
C ASP A 28 -22.68 -42.77 -11.97
N HIS A 29 -22.03 -41.72 -11.49
CA HIS A 29 -22.27 -40.33 -11.86
C HIS A 29 -20.96 -39.62 -12.22
N ILE A 30 -21.03 -38.74 -13.21
CA ILE A 30 -19.94 -37.83 -13.58
C ILE A 30 -20.45 -36.39 -13.69
N VAL A 31 -19.67 -35.47 -13.15
CA VAL A 31 -19.87 -34.03 -13.24
C VAL A 31 -18.68 -33.42 -13.96
N PHE A 32 -18.92 -32.80 -15.10
CA PHE A 32 -17.98 -31.96 -15.82
C PHE A 32 -18.18 -30.50 -15.47
N ILE A 33 -17.07 -29.84 -15.14
CA ILE A 33 -16.99 -28.38 -15.16
C ILE A 33 -15.88 -28.03 -16.15
N ALA A 34 -16.26 -27.42 -17.27
CA ALA A 34 -15.35 -27.02 -18.32
C ALA A 34 -14.71 -25.67 -17.96
N MET A 35 -13.39 -25.60 -18.00
CA MET A 35 -12.56 -24.44 -17.70
C MET A 35 -11.59 -24.24 -18.86
N GLU A 36 -10.88 -23.12 -18.90
CA GLU A 36 -10.12 -22.69 -20.07
C GLU A 36 -8.73 -22.10 -19.73
N ASN A 37 -7.85 -22.15 -20.72
CA ASN A 37 -6.61 -21.37 -20.87
C ASN A 37 -5.67 -21.30 -19.66
N ALA A 38 -5.29 -22.44 -19.09
CA ALA A 38 -4.32 -22.45 -18.00
C ALA A 38 -3.25 -23.51 -18.16
N ALA A 39 -2.02 -23.19 -17.79
CA ALA A 39 -0.92 -24.14 -17.76
C ALA A 39 -1.00 -25.03 -16.50
N TYR A 40 -0.77 -26.33 -16.63
CA TYR A 40 -0.75 -27.28 -15.52
C TYR A 40 0.12 -26.80 -14.36
N ALA A 41 1.36 -26.39 -14.67
CA ALA A 41 2.31 -25.93 -13.67
C ALA A 41 1.87 -24.62 -12.99
N SER A 42 1.11 -23.78 -13.68
CA SER A 42 0.58 -22.53 -13.12
C SER A 42 -0.61 -22.75 -12.19
N VAL A 43 -1.33 -23.86 -12.29
CA VAL A 43 -2.46 -24.17 -11.39
C VAL A 43 -2.05 -25.13 -10.28
N PHE A 44 -1.30 -26.20 -10.62
CA PHE A 44 -0.99 -27.30 -9.70
C PHE A 44 0.51 -27.50 -9.44
N GLY A 45 1.40 -26.70 -10.04
CA GLY A 45 2.84 -26.91 -9.92
C GLY A 45 3.24 -28.28 -10.46
N SER A 46 3.77 -29.15 -9.59
CA SER A 46 4.08 -30.55 -9.93
C SER A 46 2.96 -31.54 -9.60
N GLY A 47 1.75 -31.06 -9.27
CA GLY A 47 0.63 -31.88 -8.80
C GLY A 47 0.67 -32.22 -7.30
N THR A 48 1.56 -31.57 -6.53
CA THR A 48 1.65 -31.75 -5.07
C THR A 48 1.39 -30.44 -4.35
N VAL A 49 0.78 -30.48 -3.16
CA VAL A 49 0.49 -29.25 -2.39
C VAL A 49 1.77 -28.44 -2.11
N SER A 50 2.90 -29.10 -1.88
CA SER A 50 4.19 -28.45 -1.63
C SER A 50 4.78 -27.73 -2.84
N SER A 51 4.34 -28.08 -4.06
CA SER A 51 4.80 -27.44 -5.29
C SER A 51 3.81 -26.43 -5.86
N CYS A 52 2.72 -26.17 -5.13
CA CYS A 52 1.74 -25.17 -5.52
C CYS A 52 2.39 -23.77 -5.65
N PRO A 53 2.15 -23.05 -6.76
CA PRO A 53 2.69 -21.71 -6.94
C PRO A 53 2.27 -20.76 -5.82
N SER A 54 3.20 -19.96 -5.32
CA SER A 54 2.99 -19.10 -4.14
C SER A 54 2.05 -17.91 -4.38
N SER A 55 1.57 -17.71 -5.61
CA SER A 55 0.76 -16.55 -6.04
C SER A 55 -0.64 -16.89 -6.53
N THR A 56 -1.11 -18.14 -6.45
CA THR A 56 -2.31 -18.59 -7.21
C THR A 56 -3.60 -18.78 -6.43
N ASP A 57 -3.62 -18.48 -5.13
CA ASP A 57 -4.73 -18.78 -4.20
C ASP A 57 -5.08 -20.31 -4.15
N PRO A 58 -5.20 -20.89 -2.95
CA PRO A 58 -4.92 -22.32 -2.76
C PRO A 58 -6.12 -23.27 -2.93
N PHE A 59 -7.30 -22.86 -3.40
CA PHE A 59 -8.46 -23.76 -3.33
C PHE A 59 -8.29 -24.99 -4.22
N LEU A 60 -7.99 -24.82 -5.50
CA LEU A 60 -7.67 -25.90 -6.43
C LEU A 60 -6.51 -26.77 -5.92
N CYS A 61 -5.47 -26.13 -5.39
CA CYS A 61 -4.35 -26.81 -4.76
C CYS A 61 -4.73 -27.63 -3.52
N SER A 62 -5.71 -27.17 -2.74
CA SER A 62 -6.24 -27.90 -1.58
C SER A 62 -7.04 -29.14 -1.97
N MET A 63 -7.46 -29.25 -3.23
CA MET A 63 -8.10 -30.45 -3.76
C MET A 63 -7.10 -31.55 -4.14
N LEU A 64 -5.82 -31.21 -4.40
CA LEU A 64 -4.80 -32.19 -4.81
C LEU A 64 -4.70 -33.40 -3.85
N PRO A 65 -4.65 -33.25 -2.52
CA PRO A 65 -4.60 -34.40 -1.60
C PRO A 65 -5.83 -35.31 -1.68
N LEU A 66 -6.94 -34.81 -2.22
CA LEU A 66 -8.24 -35.48 -2.25
C LEU A 66 -8.66 -35.89 -3.67
N GLY A 67 -7.85 -35.60 -4.67
CA GLY A 67 -8.10 -35.91 -6.07
C GLY A 67 -6.89 -36.57 -6.75
N SER A 68 -7.01 -36.74 -8.06
CA SER A 68 -5.92 -37.14 -8.95
C SER A 68 -5.76 -36.15 -10.09
N THR A 69 -4.55 -36.02 -10.60
CA THR A 69 -4.26 -35.16 -11.76
C THR A 69 -3.57 -35.94 -12.86
N VAL A 70 -3.75 -35.47 -14.10
CA VAL A 70 -3.14 -36.03 -15.31
C VAL A 70 -2.26 -34.95 -15.94
N PRO A 71 -0.96 -34.89 -15.60
CA PRO A 71 -0.07 -33.79 -15.98
C PRO A 71 0.32 -33.78 -17.46
N SER A 72 -0.20 -34.70 -18.27
CA SER A 72 0.12 -34.84 -19.69
C SER A 72 -1.09 -34.74 -20.61
N LEU A 73 -2.25 -34.31 -20.08
CA LEU A 73 -3.42 -34.07 -20.92
C LEU A 73 -3.14 -32.92 -21.92
N ASN A 74 -3.55 -33.14 -23.17
CA ASN A 74 -3.40 -32.24 -24.32
C ASN A 74 -2.03 -32.26 -24.99
N ASN A 75 -1.37 -33.41 -25.04
CA ASN A 75 -0.32 -33.61 -26.05
C ASN A 75 -0.96 -33.78 -27.44
N TYR A 76 -1.54 -32.71 -28.00
CA TYR A 76 -2.38 -32.75 -29.20
C TYR A 76 -1.74 -33.56 -30.32
N GLY A 77 -2.52 -34.50 -30.86
CA GLY A 77 -2.08 -35.36 -31.95
C GLY A 77 -1.36 -36.64 -31.53
N ALA A 78 -1.28 -36.97 -30.23
CA ALA A 78 -0.76 -38.26 -29.80
C ALA A 78 -1.64 -39.46 -30.24
N THR A 79 -2.93 -39.21 -30.48
CA THR A 79 -3.88 -40.21 -31.03
C THR A 79 -4.51 -39.79 -32.36
N ALA A 80 -4.06 -38.68 -32.94
CA ALA A 80 -4.66 -38.04 -34.11
C ALA A 80 -4.98 -39.03 -35.23
N ALA A 81 -6.27 -39.20 -35.50
CA ALA A 81 -6.75 -39.82 -36.72
C ALA A 81 -6.49 -38.91 -37.95
N ASP A 82 -6.35 -37.59 -37.73
CA ASP A 82 -5.99 -36.55 -38.71
C ASP A 82 -4.91 -35.61 -38.12
N ALA A 83 -3.93 -35.23 -38.93
CA ALA A 83 -2.81 -34.34 -38.57
C ALA A 83 -3.22 -32.91 -38.17
N ASN A 84 -4.50 -32.52 -38.33
CA ASN A 84 -5.03 -31.21 -37.97
C ASN A 84 -6.04 -31.24 -36.80
N ASP A 85 -6.26 -32.39 -36.16
CA ASP A 85 -7.18 -32.50 -35.02
C ASP A 85 -6.70 -31.59 -33.87
N PHE A 86 -7.61 -30.75 -33.35
CA PHE A 86 -7.39 -29.78 -32.26
C PHE A 86 -6.57 -28.51 -32.58
N SER A 87 -6.43 -28.14 -33.86
CA SER A 87 -5.87 -26.83 -34.25
C SER A 87 -6.76 -25.66 -33.80
N GLY A 88 -6.44 -25.02 -32.66
CA GLY A 88 -7.22 -23.94 -32.04
C GLY A 88 -8.28 -24.51 -31.10
N CYS A 89 -7.84 -24.96 -29.92
CA CYS A 89 -8.47 -26.07 -29.21
C CYS A 89 -9.88 -25.78 -28.65
N SER A 90 -10.30 -24.54 -28.39
CA SER A 90 -11.66 -24.18 -27.93
C SER A 90 -12.80 -25.07 -28.49
N ALA A 91 -13.29 -24.78 -29.70
CA ALA A 91 -14.40 -25.54 -30.27
C ALA A 91 -14.04 -27.01 -30.57
N ALA A 92 -12.84 -27.25 -31.09
CA ALA A 92 -12.40 -28.57 -31.52
C ALA A 92 -12.29 -29.58 -30.36
N CYS A 93 -11.84 -29.14 -29.18
CA CYS A 93 -11.59 -29.99 -28.02
C CYS A 93 -12.87 -30.41 -27.33
N TYR A 94 -13.84 -29.50 -27.19
CA TYR A 94 -15.19 -29.85 -26.73
C TYR A 94 -15.84 -30.87 -27.66
N VAL A 95 -15.75 -30.67 -28.98
CA VAL A 95 -16.31 -31.59 -29.98
C VAL A 95 -15.58 -32.93 -29.97
N GLY A 96 -14.25 -32.95 -29.91
CA GLY A 96 -13.48 -34.19 -29.86
C GLY A 96 -13.74 -34.98 -28.58
N LEU A 97 -13.82 -34.31 -27.42
CA LEU A 97 -14.14 -34.92 -26.14
C LEU A 97 -15.55 -35.51 -26.10
N LEU A 98 -16.52 -34.88 -26.75
CA LEU A 98 -17.91 -35.32 -26.65
C LEU A 98 -18.34 -36.24 -27.80
N ALA A 99 -17.75 -36.13 -28.99
CA ALA A 99 -18.16 -36.87 -30.18
C ALA A 99 -17.11 -37.86 -30.72
N GLY A 100 -15.89 -37.85 -30.18
CA GLY A 100 -14.81 -38.76 -30.60
C GLY A 100 -14.24 -38.45 -31.97
N TYR A 101 -14.61 -37.31 -32.56
CA TYR A 101 -14.04 -36.75 -33.76
C TYR A 101 -14.34 -35.26 -33.86
N THR A 102 -13.40 -34.46 -34.37
CA THR A 102 -13.55 -33.00 -34.51
C THR A 102 -14.50 -32.57 -35.63
N TYR A 103 -14.77 -33.45 -36.61
CA TYR A 103 -15.52 -33.11 -37.83
C TYR A 103 -14.99 -31.88 -38.59
N GLY A 104 -13.69 -31.58 -38.45
CA GLY A 104 -13.06 -30.41 -39.07
C GLY A 104 -13.36 -29.08 -38.38
N VAL A 105 -14.01 -29.10 -37.20
CA VAL A 105 -14.17 -27.92 -36.34
C VAL A 105 -12.78 -27.44 -35.90
N LYS A 106 -12.57 -26.12 -36.02
CA LYS A 106 -11.35 -25.45 -35.56
C LYS A 106 -11.70 -24.41 -34.50
N ASP A 107 -12.34 -23.31 -34.90
CA ASP A 107 -12.77 -22.25 -33.98
C ASP A 107 -14.22 -21.84 -34.30
N GLY A 108 -15.11 -21.92 -33.31
CA GLY A 108 -16.55 -21.77 -33.46
C GLY A 108 -17.30 -23.00 -34.00
N TYR A 109 -18.61 -23.05 -33.75
CA TYR A 109 -19.50 -24.09 -34.28
C TYR A 109 -20.35 -23.57 -35.44
N GLY A 110 -20.32 -24.29 -36.57
CA GLY A 110 -21.41 -24.28 -37.55
C GLY A 110 -22.54 -25.22 -37.14
N ASP A 111 -23.52 -25.43 -38.02
CA ASP A 111 -24.50 -26.49 -37.84
C ASP A 111 -23.82 -27.86 -37.96
N LEU A 112 -23.63 -28.54 -36.83
CA LEU A 112 -23.06 -29.89 -36.80
C LEU A 112 -24.18 -30.88 -37.11
N THR A 113 -24.19 -31.35 -38.36
CA THR A 113 -25.20 -32.28 -38.88
C THR A 113 -25.00 -33.72 -38.41
N ALA A 114 -23.84 -34.04 -37.84
CA ALA A 114 -23.59 -35.32 -37.19
C ALA A 114 -24.51 -35.48 -35.98
N ALA A 115 -24.92 -36.71 -35.71
CA ALA A 115 -25.75 -37.10 -34.57
C ALA A 115 -25.02 -38.19 -33.77
N ASN A 116 -23.97 -37.79 -33.05
CA ASN A 116 -23.00 -38.74 -32.51
C ASN A 116 -22.27 -38.25 -31.27
N LEU A 117 -22.95 -37.53 -30.39
CA LEU A 117 -22.40 -37.18 -29.08
C LEU A 117 -22.46 -38.40 -28.14
N VAL A 118 -21.59 -38.41 -27.13
CA VAL A 118 -21.66 -39.37 -26.03
C VAL A 118 -23.01 -39.31 -25.31
N ALA A 119 -23.66 -38.15 -25.35
CA ALA A 119 -25.01 -37.92 -24.84
C ALA A 119 -26.05 -38.90 -25.41
N ASP A 120 -25.91 -39.26 -26.69
CA ASP A 120 -26.86 -40.16 -27.39
C ASP A 120 -26.75 -41.61 -26.92
N ARG A 121 -25.67 -41.95 -26.23
CA ARG A 121 -25.44 -43.29 -25.67
C ARG A 121 -26.13 -43.48 -24.31
N PHE A 122 -26.44 -42.39 -23.59
CA PHE A 122 -26.98 -42.49 -22.24
C PHE A 122 -28.41 -43.03 -22.21
N ALA A 123 -29.34 -42.41 -22.95
CA ALA A 123 -30.75 -42.82 -22.88
C ALA A 123 -31.00 -44.29 -23.30
N PRO A 124 -30.39 -44.81 -24.40
CA PRO A 124 -30.49 -46.23 -24.75
C PRO A 124 -29.90 -47.18 -23.69
N ALA A 125 -28.93 -46.71 -22.90
CA ALA A 125 -28.34 -47.45 -21.80
C ALA A 125 -29.10 -47.30 -20.47
N GLY A 126 -30.23 -46.59 -20.46
CA GLY A 126 -31.01 -46.31 -19.25
C GLY A 126 -30.36 -45.27 -18.32
N LEU A 127 -29.45 -44.45 -18.85
CA LEU A 127 -28.75 -43.39 -18.14
C LEU A 127 -29.35 -42.03 -18.48
N THR A 128 -29.20 -41.09 -17.55
CA THR A 128 -29.74 -39.73 -17.67
C THR A 128 -28.60 -38.72 -17.80
N TRP A 129 -28.84 -37.63 -18.53
CA TRP A 129 -27.84 -36.59 -18.73
C TRP A 129 -28.49 -35.21 -18.79
N GLN A 130 -27.75 -34.19 -18.37
CA GLN A 130 -28.11 -32.79 -18.53
C GLN A 130 -26.86 -31.94 -18.77
N ALA A 131 -26.99 -30.90 -19.59
CA ALA A 131 -25.91 -29.98 -19.91
C ALA A 131 -26.37 -28.53 -19.69
N TYR A 132 -25.53 -27.75 -19.02
CA TYR A 132 -25.83 -26.40 -18.58
C TYR A 132 -24.75 -25.44 -19.07
N CYS A 133 -25.20 -24.31 -19.60
CA CYS A 133 -24.34 -23.23 -20.05
C CYS A 133 -24.71 -21.95 -19.31
N GLU A 134 -23.78 -21.45 -18.51
CA GLU A 134 -24.01 -20.31 -17.63
C GLU A 134 -24.45 -19.06 -18.41
N SER A 135 -25.46 -18.37 -17.89
CA SER A 135 -25.98 -17.12 -18.46
C SER A 135 -26.36 -17.21 -19.96
N GLY A 136 -26.64 -18.41 -20.45
CA GLY A 136 -27.07 -18.65 -21.83
C GLY A 136 -25.97 -18.59 -22.88
N CYS A 137 -24.76 -19.03 -22.54
CA CYS A 137 -23.60 -19.07 -23.44
C CYS A 137 -23.25 -17.70 -24.06
N PRO A 138 -22.89 -16.68 -23.25
CA PRO A 138 -22.68 -15.32 -23.75
C PRO A 138 -21.58 -15.17 -24.81
N ARG A 139 -20.61 -16.09 -24.88
CA ARG A 139 -19.58 -16.12 -25.94
C ARG A 139 -20.08 -16.74 -27.26
N GLY A 140 -21.29 -17.28 -27.26
CA GLY A 140 -21.87 -17.98 -28.40
C GLY A 140 -21.57 -19.46 -28.35
N ASN A 141 -21.55 -20.07 -29.53
CA ASN A 141 -21.62 -21.52 -29.63
C ASN A 141 -20.30 -22.18 -29.21
N ASP A 142 -19.13 -21.58 -29.42
CA ASP A 142 -17.78 -22.19 -29.41
C ASP A 142 -17.36 -23.03 -28.17
N HIS A 143 -17.99 -22.89 -27.00
CA HIS A 143 -17.66 -23.63 -25.76
C HIS A 143 -18.83 -24.46 -25.18
N PHE A 144 -19.87 -24.70 -25.99
CA PHE A 144 -21.01 -25.51 -25.56
C PHE A 144 -21.67 -26.26 -26.74
N PRO A 145 -21.13 -27.41 -27.18
CA PRO A 145 -21.49 -28.03 -28.46
C PRO A 145 -22.91 -28.62 -28.47
N PHE A 146 -23.52 -28.79 -27.30
CA PHE A 146 -24.88 -29.32 -27.17
C PHE A 146 -25.94 -28.49 -27.92
N THR A 147 -25.69 -27.19 -28.17
CA THR A 147 -26.60 -26.32 -28.95
C THR A 147 -26.36 -26.38 -30.46
N SER A 148 -25.27 -27.01 -30.92
CA SER A 148 -24.88 -27.05 -32.33
C SER A 148 -25.09 -28.42 -32.99
N PHE A 149 -25.05 -29.51 -32.22
CA PHE A 149 -25.35 -30.85 -32.72
C PHE A 149 -26.85 -31.04 -32.97
N ALA A 150 -27.18 -31.69 -34.10
CA ALA A 150 -28.55 -31.74 -34.60
C ALA A 150 -29.54 -32.50 -33.71
N ASP A 151 -29.06 -33.48 -32.98
CA ASP A 151 -29.80 -34.33 -32.05
C ASP A 151 -29.93 -33.74 -30.65
N THR A 152 -28.94 -32.96 -30.17
CA THR A 152 -28.99 -32.38 -28.82
C THR A 152 -29.56 -30.97 -28.76
N ARG A 153 -29.45 -30.16 -29.82
CA ARG A 153 -29.82 -28.72 -29.77
C ARG A 153 -31.28 -28.45 -29.38
N ALA A 154 -32.17 -29.40 -29.62
CA ALA A 154 -33.59 -29.32 -29.28
C ALA A 154 -33.98 -30.19 -28.07
N SER A 155 -32.99 -30.79 -27.39
CA SER A 155 -33.22 -31.67 -26.26
C SER A 155 -33.64 -30.88 -25.02
N ALA A 156 -34.61 -31.41 -24.26
CA ALA A 156 -35.01 -30.85 -22.97
C ALA A 156 -33.93 -30.97 -21.89
N ASN A 157 -32.84 -31.69 -22.16
CA ASN A 157 -31.70 -31.85 -21.27
C ASN A 157 -30.65 -30.74 -21.43
N VAL A 158 -30.84 -29.82 -22.38
CA VAL A 158 -29.91 -28.72 -22.67
C VAL A 158 -30.47 -27.42 -22.09
N PHE A 159 -29.73 -26.83 -21.16
CA PHE A 159 -30.09 -25.60 -20.47
C PHE A 159 -29.10 -24.50 -20.85
N ALA A 160 -29.53 -23.61 -21.75
CA ALA A 160 -28.72 -22.49 -22.25
C ALA A 160 -29.51 -21.16 -22.26
N SER A 161 -30.37 -20.95 -21.27
CA SER A 161 -31.05 -19.65 -21.08
C SER A 161 -30.23 -18.74 -20.17
N SER A 162 -30.50 -17.44 -20.19
CA SER A 162 -29.87 -16.44 -19.30
C SER A 162 -30.09 -16.68 -17.80
N SER A 163 -31.02 -17.57 -17.43
CA SER A 163 -31.30 -17.92 -16.03
C SER A 163 -30.40 -19.03 -15.47
N VAL A 164 -29.60 -19.68 -16.31
CA VAL A 164 -28.71 -20.77 -15.89
C VAL A 164 -27.56 -20.23 -15.04
N SER A 165 -27.40 -20.83 -13.87
CA SER A 165 -26.38 -20.48 -12.87
C SER A 165 -25.88 -21.72 -12.12
N THR A 166 -24.81 -21.55 -11.35
CA THR A 166 -24.28 -22.59 -10.43
C THR A 166 -25.34 -23.13 -9.47
N SER A 167 -26.31 -22.29 -9.07
CA SER A 167 -27.42 -22.69 -8.21
C SER A 167 -28.39 -23.65 -8.90
N THR A 168 -28.77 -23.36 -10.15
CA THR A 168 -29.66 -24.24 -10.94
C THR A 168 -29.00 -25.58 -11.23
N PHE A 169 -27.68 -25.58 -11.48
CA PHE A 169 -26.90 -26.79 -11.67
C PHE A 169 -26.77 -27.61 -10.38
N SER A 170 -26.43 -26.96 -9.27
CA SER A 170 -26.32 -27.60 -7.95
C SER A 170 -27.67 -28.17 -7.49
N ALA A 171 -28.79 -27.57 -7.88
CA ALA A 171 -30.12 -28.12 -7.62
C ALA A 171 -30.37 -29.44 -8.38
N ALA A 172 -29.90 -29.57 -9.62
CA ALA A 172 -29.98 -30.83 -10.37
C ALA A 172 -29.13 -31.93 -9.73
N ALA A 173 -27.90 -31.60 -9.34
CA ALA A 173 -27.02 -32.50 -8.60
C ALA A 173 -27.58 -32.88 -7.21
N ASN A 174 -28.37 -31.99 -6.59
CA ASN A 174 -28.99 -32.24 -5.29
C ASN A 174 -30.37 -32.90 -5.38
N SER A 175 -30.86 -33.20 -6.58
CA SER A 175 -32.17 -33.83 -6.75
C SER A 175 -32.19 -35.26 -6.17
N THR A 176 -33.39 -35.81 -5.97
CA THR A 176 -33.56 -37.18 -5.46
C THR A 176 -33.03 -38.24 -6.41
N ASN A 177 -33.07 -37.97 -7.73
CA ASN A 177 -32.53 -38.83 -8.78
C ASN A 177 -31.62 -37.98 -9.68
N PRO A 178 -30.39 -37.67 -9.23
CA PRO A 178 -29.52 -36.79 -9.99
C PRO A 178 -29.03 -37.46 -11.28
N PRO A 179 -28.75 -36.69 -12.35
CA PRO A 179 -28.34 -37.27 -13.62
C PRO A 179 -27.04 -38.06 -13.54
N ASN A 180 -26.87 -39.07 -14.39
CA ASN A 180 -25.61 -39.83 -14.50
C ASN A 180 -24.49 -39.00 -15.13
N PHE A 181 -24.84 -38.09 -16.03
CA PHE A 181 -23.89 -37.17 -16.66
C PHE A 181 -24.40 -35.73 -16.52
N LEU A 182 -23.60 -34.91 -15.83
CA LEU A 182 -23.85 -33.48 -15.69
C LEU A 182 -22.69 -32.71 -16.33
N TRP A 183 -23.01 -31.75 -17.17
CA TRP A 183 -22.04 -30.85 -17.79
C TRP A 183 -22.34 -29.40 -17.45
N TYR A 184 -21.32 -28.64 -17.08
CA TYR A 184 -21.42 -27.20 -16.84
C TYR A 184 -20.30 -26.45 -17.57
N THR A 185 -20.68 -25.49 -18.42
CA THR A 185 -19.76 -24.51 -19.01
C THR A 185 -20.00 -23.14 -18.33
N PRO A 186 -19.05 -22.62 -17.54
CA PRO A 186 -19.06 -21.26 -17.02
C PRO A 186 -18.84 -20.21 -18.12
N THR A 187 -19.12 -18.94 -17.81
CA THR A 187 -18.77 -17.82 -18.70
C THR A 187 -17.27 -17.52 -18.71
N ASP A 188 -16.80 -16.75 -19.70
CA ASP A 188 -15.40 -16.29 -19.84
C ASP A 188 -14.86 -15.52 -18.63
N ASN A 189 -15.75 -14.89 -17.86
CA ASN A 189 -15.42 -14.20 -16.62
C ASN A 189 -15.18 -15.16 -15.44
N HIS A 190 -15.47 -16.46 -15.62
CA HIS A 190 -15.41 -17.48 -14.58
C HIS A 190 -14.53 -18.68 -14.94
N ASN A 191 -14.44 -19.04 -16.22
CA ASN A 191 -13.76 -20.26 -16.71
C ASN A 191 -12.23 -20.14 -16.84
N MET A 192 -11.64 -18.96 -16.59
CA MET A 192 -10.21 -18.61 -16.77
C MET A 192 -9.76 -18.31 -18.20
N HIS A 193 -10.68 -18.10 -19.15
CA HIS A 193 -10.33 -17.66 -20.51
C HIS A 193 -9.78 -16.23 -20.55
N ASP A 194 -10.54 -15.26 -20.00
CA ASP A 194 -10.23 -13.81 -20.04
C ASP A 194 -9.84 -13.24 -18.67
N ASN A 195 -9.70 -14.11 -17.68
CA ASN A 195 -9.46 -13.73 -16.28
C ASN A 195 -8.28 -14.50 -15.68
N SER A 196 -7.77 -14.00 -14.55
CA SER A 196 -6.63 -14.62 -13.88
C SER A 196 -7.00 -15.99 -13.29
N ILE A 197 -5.99 -16.86 -13.14
CA ILE A 197 -6.12 -18.13 -12.40
C ILE A 197 -6.77 -17.91 -11.01
N SER A 198 -6.43 -16.82 -10.32
CA SER A 198 -7.03 -16.48 -9.02
C SER A 198 -8.54 -16.19 -9.10
N THR A 199 -9.01 -15.63 -10.22
CA THR A 199 -10.44 -15.34 -10.43
C THR A 199 -11.22 -16.64 -10.61
N GLY A 200 -10.75 -17.54 -11.49
CA GLY A 200 -11.36 -18.84 -11.64
C GLY A 200 -11.24 -19.74 -10.40
N ASP A 201 -10.13 -19.67 -9.64
CA ASP A 201 -9.97 -20.42 -8.38
C ASP A 201 -11.02 -19.97 -7.35
N SER A 202 -11.22 -18.65 -7.23
CA SER A 202 -12.25 -18.06 -6.37
C SER A 202 -13.66 -18.44 -6.81
N TYR A 203 -13.92 -18.46 -8.12
CA TYR A 203 -15.19 -18.91 -8.68
C TYR A 203 -15.46 -20.38 -8.33
N LEU A 204 -14.50 -21.27 -8.60
CA LEU A 204 -14.62 -22.70 -8.29
C LEU A 204 -14.75 -22.96 -6.80
N LYS A 205 -14.07 -22.20 -5.94
CA LYS A 205 -14.28 -22.28 -4.48
C LYS A 205 -15.73 -21.99 -4.12
N SER A 206 -16.26 -20.87 -4.60
CA SER A 206 -17.64 -20.48 -4.35
C SER A 206 -18.64 -21.52 -4.88
N PHE A 207 -18.41 -22.04 -6.07
CA PHE A 207 -19.27 -23.04 -6.68
C PHE A 207 -19.22 -24.40 -5.95
N LEU A 208 -18.01 -24.91 -5.69
CA LEU A 208 -17.82 -26.25 -5.16
C LEU A 208 -18.13 -26.34 -3.66
N VAL A 209 -17.72 -25.36 -2.86
CA VAL A 209 -17.85 -25.42 -1.38
C VAL A 209 -18.56 -24.21 -0.77
N GLY A 210 -18.89 -23.17 -1.54
CA GLY A 210 -19.52 -21.95 -1.04
C GLY A 210 -18.66 -21.25 0.01
N SER A 211 -19.27 -20.87 1.13
CA SER A 211 -18.57 -20.32 2.29
C SER A 211 -17.89 -21.39 3.18
N GLY A 212 -17.97 -22.66 2.79
CA GLY A 212 -17.46 -23.81 3.55
C GLY A 212 -16.04 -24.25 3.15
N SER A 213 -15.73 -25.52 3.42
CA SER A 213 -14.47 -26.17 3.06
C SER A 213 -14.70 -27.50 2.32
N LEU A 214 -13.65 -28.11 1.76
CA LEU A 214 -13.76 -29.43 1.10
C LEU A 214 -14.23 -30.55 2.04
N THR A 215 -14.02 -30.41 3.36
CA THR A 215 -14.46 -31.39 4.36
C THR A 215 -15.82 -31.06 4.97
N ASN A 216 -16.28 -29.82 4.82
CA ASN A 216 -17.58 -29.36 5.28
C ASN A 216 -18.13 -28.28 4.33
N PRO A 217 -18.59 -28.67 3.12
CA PRO A 217 -19.07 -27.73 2.12
C PRO A 217 -20.37 -27.06 2.59
N ALA A 218 -20.56 -25.78 2.24
CA ALA A 218 -21.75 -25.04 2.63
C ALA A 218 -23.00 -25.55 1.88
N SER A 219 -24.15 -25.56 2.55
CA SER A 219 -25.42 -25.93 1.92
C SER A 219 -25.69 -25.11 0.66
N GLY A 220 -26.10 -25.77 -0.41
CA GLY A 220 -26.35 -25.15 -1.72
C GLY A 220 -25.14 -25.12 -2.66
N SER A 221 -23.94 -25.47 -2.18
CA SER A 221 -22.77 -25.70 -3.03
C SER A 221 -22.79 -27.10 -3.67
N LEU A 222 -22.02 -27.29 -4.75
CA LEU A 222 -22.03 -28.54 -5.50
C LEU A 222 -21.57 -29.74 -4.67
N LEU A 223 -20.49 -29.61 -3.88
CA LEU A 223 -19.99 -30.73 -3.06
C LEU A 223 -20.87 -31.01 -1.84
N ALA A 224 -21.80 -30.12 -1.49
CA ALA A 224 -22.83 -30.37 -0.48
C ALA A 224 -24.07 -31.08 -1.06
N SER A 225 -24.13 -31.33 -2.37
CA SER A 225 -25.29 -31.96 -3.01
C SER A 225 -25.42 -33.46 -2.69
N ASN A 226 -26.63 -34.00 -2.82
CA ASN A 226 -26.95 -35.43 -2.73
C ASN A 226 -25.98 -36.29 -3.56
N LEU A 227 -25.61 -35.83 -4.75
CA LEU A 227 -24.69 -36.53 -5.65
C LEU A 227 -23.29 -36.76 -5.05
N PHE A 228 -22.78 -35.87 -4.18
CA PHE A 228 -21.48 -36.03 -3.51
C PHE A 228 -21.56 -36.52 -2.06
N THR A 229 -22.71 -36.35 -1.40
CA THR A 229 -22.89 -36.68 0.02
C THR A 229 -23.56 -38.04 0.25
N ASN A 230 -24.27 -38.58 -0.74
CA ASN A 230 -24.90 -39.89 -0.65
C ASN A 230 -23.88 -41.00 -0.85
N THR A 231 -23.69 -41.82 0.19
CA THR A 231 -22.72 -42.92 0.20
C THR A 231 -23.03 -44.04 -0.79
N ASN A 232 -24.23 -44.08 -1.37
CA ASN A 232 -24.60 -45.06 -2.40
C ASN A 232 -24.19 -44.63 -3.80
N PHE A 233 -23.74 -43.38 -4.00
CA PHE A 233 -23.31 -42.90 -5.30
C PHE A 233 -21.79 -42.91 -5.41
N ARG A 234 -21.28 -43.52 -6.49
CA ARG A 234 -19.89 -43.31 -6.90
C ARG A 234 -19.84 -42.16 -7.89
N THR A 235 -19.35 -41.02 -7.41
CA THR A 235 -19.41 -39.77 -8.17
C THR A 235 -18.02 -39.29 -8.51
N LEU A 236 -17.80 -39.04 -9.80
CA LEU A 236 -16.62 -38.40 -10.33
C LEU A 236 -16.93 -36.92 -10.62
N LEU A 237 -16.17 -36.01 -10.01
CA LEU A 237 -16.03 -34.64 -10.48
C LEU A 237 -14.80 -34.60 -11.39
N TYR A 238 -14.98 -34.09 -12.59
CA TYR A 238 -13.92 -33.81 -13.54
C TYR A 238 -13.90 -32.30 -13.83
N LEU A 239 -12.93 -31.61 -13.22
CA LEU A 239 -12.59 -30.25 -13.62
C LEU A 239 -11.68 -30.35 -14.84
N TRP A 240 -12.24 -30.01 -15.99
CA TRP A 240 -11.61 -30.22 -17.28
C TRP A 240 -11.21 -28.87 -17.88
N TRP A 241 -9.93 -28.74 -18.23
CA TRP A 241 -9.43 -27.61 -19.01
C TRP A 241 -9.28 -28.04 -20.46
N ASP A 242 -9.88 -27.27 -21.35
CA ASP A 242 -9.83 -27.53 -22.78
C ASP A 242 -8.43 -27.31 -23.35
N GLU A 243 -7.74 -26.22 -22.99
CA GLU A 243 -6.39 -25.91 -23.45
C GLU A 243 -5.45 -25.31 -22.39
N CYS A 244 -4.15 -25.33 -22.69
CA CYS A 244 -3.07 -25.03 -21.74
C CYS A 244 -2.58 -23.56 -21.75
N GLY A 245 -3.30 -22.63 -22.38
CA GLY A 245 -3.00 -21.19 -22.32
C GLY A 245 -1.68 -20.72 -22.99
N GLY A 246 -1.05 -21.54 -23.84
CA GLY A 246 0.11 -21.12 -24.65
C GLY A 246 -0.31 -20.28 -25.87
N SER A 247 0.61 -19.53 -26.48
CA SER A 247 0.33 -18.78 -27.72
C SER A 247 -0.26 -19.71 -28.80
N ASN A 248 -1.49 -19.44 -29.25
CA ASN A 248 -2.30 -20.26 -30.17
C ASN A 248 -2.75 -21.64 -29.64
N GLY A 249 -2.94 -21.82 -28.33
CA GLY A 249 -3.43 -23.08 -27.77
C GLY A 249 -2.45 -24.25 -27.93
N SER A 250 -1.16 -23.98 -28.22
CA SER A 250 -0.15 -25.02 -28.43
C SER A 250 0.30 -25.64 -27.09
N CYS A 251 -0.25 -26.80 -26.76
CA CYS A 251 0.20 -27.61 -25.64
C CYS A 251 1.41 -28.47 -26.00
N ASN A 252 2.32 -28.60 -25.04
CA ASN A 252 3.49 -29.47 -25.16
C ASN A 252 3.76 -30.12 -23.80
N SER A 253 4.79 -30.98 -23.72
CA SER A 253 5.16 -31.69 -22.50
C SER A 253 5.45 -30.79 -21.28
N ASN A 254 5.68 -29.49 -21.50
CA ASN A 254 5.97 -28.51 -20.47
C ASN A 254 4.77 -27.58 -20.17
N ASN A 255 3.68 -27.71 -20.92
CA ASN A 255 2.49 -26.88 -20.84
C ASN A 255 1.23 -27.71 -21.14
N ALA A 256 0.94 -28.69 -20.30
CA ALA A 256 -0.30 -29.49 -20.36
C ALA A 256 -1.47 -28.74 -19.71
N ALA A 257 -2.70 -29.18 -19.95
CA ALA A 257 -3.88 -28.58 -19.32
C ALA A 257 -4.12 -29.11 -17.87
N PRO A 258 -4.47 -28.26 -16.88
CA PRO A 258 -4.61 -28.57 -15.47
C PRO A 258 -5.87 -29.37 -15.16
N ASN A 259 -5.89 -30.63 -15.54
CA ASN A 259 -7.05 -31.48 -15.34
C ASN A 259 -7.02 -32.16 -13.97
N LEU A 260 -8.13 -32.06 -13.23
CA LEU A 260 -8.28 -32.62 -11.89
C LEU A 260 -9.52 -33.50 -11.81
N LEU A 261 -9.33 -34.73 -11.32
CA LEU A 261 -10.37 -35.68 -11.01
C LEU A 261 -10.56 -35.75 -9.49
N TYR A 262 -11.78 -35.62 -9.02
CA TYR A 262 -12.13 -35.63 -7.60
C TYR A 262 -13.35 -36.51 -7.35
N GLY A 263 -13.51 -37.03 -6.14
CA GLY A 263 -14.69 -37.81 -5.73
C GLY A 263 -14.35 -39.21 -5.25
N THR A 264 -15.36 -40.04 -5.05
CA THR A 264 -15.20 -41.38 -4.45
C THR A 264 -14.43 -42.42 -5.31
N PRO A 265 -14.45 -42.40 -6.66
CA PRO A 265 -13.80 -43.44 -7.46
C PRO A 265 -12.31 -43.19 -7.71
N VAL A 266 -11.79 -42.03 -7.29
CA VAL A 266 -10.48 -41.52 -7.68
C VAL A 266 -9.45 -41.77 -6.57
N LYS A 267 -8.23 -42.17 -6.94
CA LYS A 267 -7.08 -42.20 -6.05
C LYS A 267 -6.84 -40.81 -5.46
N LYS A 268 -6.45 -40.77 -4.19
CA LYS A 268 -6.24 -39.52 -3.45
C LYS A 268 -4.76 -39.11 -3.56
N GLY A 269 -4.49 -37.84 -3.88
CA GLY A 269 -3.14 -37.27 -4.02
C GLY A 269 -2.29 -37.95 -5.08
N TYR A 270 -2.93 -38.50 -6.11
CA TYR A 270 -2.25 -39.29 -7.11
C TYR A 270 -2.02 -38.44 -8.38
N VAL A 271 -0.75 -38.33 -8.77
CA VAL A 271 -0.37 -37.72 -10.04
C VAL A 271 -0.12 -38.87 -11.01
N SER A 272 -0.89 -38.94 -12.08
CA SER A 272 -0.71 -39.97 -13.11
C SER A 272 0.71 -39.85 -13.69
N PRO A 273 1.50 -40.95 -13.69
CA PRO A 273 2.79 -40.98 -14.34
C PRO A 273 2.66 -41.25 -15.86
N ASP A 274 1.44 -41.48 -16.37
CA ASP A 274 1.23 -41.75 -17.79
C ASP A 274 1.36 -40.46 -18.59
N THR A 275 2.37 -40.44 -19.45
CA THR A 275 2.69 -39.28 -20.29
C THR A 275 2.34 -39.52 -21.76
N THR A 276 1.63 -40.61 -22.09
CA THR A 276 1.56 -41.14 -23.46
C THR A 276 0.13 -41.19 -23.97
N GLY A 277 -0.17 -40.46 -25.04
CA GLY A 277 -1.44 -40.60 -25.75
C GLY A 277 -2.66 -40.04 -25.03
N ILE A 278 -2.49 -39.23 -23.98
CA ILE A 278 -3.59 -38.71 -23.18
C ILE A 278 -4.05 -37.36 -23.75
N ASP A 279 -5.20 -37.38 -24.42
CA ASP A 279 -5.88 -36.23 -25.04
C ASP A 279 -7.42 -36.30 -24.84
N GLU A 280 -8.18 -35.47 -25.54
CA GLU A 280 -9.64 -35.43 -25.48
C GLU A 280 -10.29 -36.75 -25.93
N TYR A 281 -9.71 -37.44 -26.91
CA TYR A 281 -10.21 -38.74 -27.34
C TYR A 281 -9.96 -39.82 -26.30
N ALA A 282 -8.78 -39.83 -25.66
CA ALA A 282 -8.51 -40.72 -24.52
C ALA A 282 -9.44 -40.42 -23.33
N SER A 283 -9.79 -39.15 -23.13
CA SER A 283 -10.76 -38.71 -22.12
C SER A 283 -12.16 -39.24 -22.40
N LEU A 284 -12.67 -39.02 -23.62
CA LEU A 284 -13.93 -39.61 -24.05
C LEU A 284 -13.94 -41.13 -23.89
N ARG A 285 -12.86 -41.77 -24.37
CA ARG A 285 -12.73 -43.22 -24.34
C ARG A 285 -12.77 -43.75 -22.91
N THR A 286 -12.14 -43.06 -21.96
CA THR A 286 -12.18 -43.40 -20.53
C THR A 286 -13.61 -43.34 -19.99
N ILE A 287 -14.36 -42.28 -20.32
CA ILE A 287 -15.75 -42.07 -19.87
C ILE A 287 -16.69 -43.09 -20.52
N ALA A 288 -16.61 -43.27 -21.84
CA ALA A 288 -17.42 -44.22 -22.59
C ALA A 288 -17.17 -45.66 -22.10
N ASN A 289 -15.92 -45.99 -21.77
CA ASN A 289 -15.56 -47.32 -21.27
C ASN A 289 -16.13 -47.59 -19.87
N ASN A 290 -16.35 -46.56 -19.04
CA ASN A 290 -16.97 -46.70 -17.73
C ASN A 290 -18.35 -47.39 -17.81
N TRP A 291 -19.15 -47.07 -18.83
CA TRP A 291 -20.45 -47.75 -19.05
C TRP A 291 -20.41 -48.80 -20.17
N GLY A 292 -19.22 -49.19 -20.62
CA GLY A 292 -19.05 -50.22 -21.65
C GLY A 292 -19.54 -49.83 -23.04
N PHE A 293 -19.64 -48.52 -23.34
CA PHE A 293 -20.03 -48.06 -24.67
C PHE A 293 -18.95 -48.41 -25.70
N SER A 294 -19.35 -48.86 -26.89
CA SER A 294 -18.43 -49.01 -28.01
C SER A 294 -17.86 -47.64 -28.43
N PRO A 295 -16.67 -47.59 -29.07
CA PRO A 295 -16.14 -46.36 -29.63
C PRO A 295 -17.13 -45.61 -30.52
N ILE A 296 -17.13 -44.29 -30.40
CA ILE A 296 -18.12 -43.39 -30.98
C ILE A 296 -17.73 -43.00 -32.42
N ALA A 297 -16.47 -42.63 -32.63
CA ALA A 297 -15.94 -42.19 -33.91
C ALA A 297 -14.42 -42.46 -34.00
N GLN A 298 -13.78 -42.00 -35.07
CA GLN A 298 -12.43 -42.43 -35.42
C GLN A 298 -11.35 -42.07 -34.39
N GLY A 299 -11.49 -40.94 -33.69
CA GLY A 299 -10.53 -40.50 -32.67
C GLY A 299 -10.54 -41.41 -31.44
N ASP A 300 -11.72 -41.66 -30.86
CA ASP A 300 -11.80 -42.55 -29.69
C ASP A 300 -11.64 -44.05 -30.06
N VAL A 301 -11.86 -44.43 -31.33
CA VAL A 301 -11.41 -45.73 -31.88
C VAL A 301 -9.88 -45.82 -31.86
N ALA A 302 -9.16 -44.79 -32.30
CA ALA A 302 -7.69 -44.78 -32.28
C ALA A 302 -7.14 -44.85 -30.85
N ALA A 303 -7.76 -44.11 -29.91
CA ALA A 303 -7.45 -44.20 -28.49
C ALA A 303 -7.72 -45.61 -27.94
N ALA A 304 -8.85 -46.23 -28.30
CA ALA A 304 -9.19 -47.60 -27.91
C ALA A 304 -8.14 -48.63 -28.38
N ASN A 305 -7.77 -48.58 -29.67
CA ASN A 305 -6.83 -49.51 -30.28
C ASN A 305 -5.43 -49.41 -29.68
N SER A 306 -5.03 -48.20 -29.29
CA SER A 306 -3.73 -47.94 -28.69
C SER A 306 -3.73 -48.14 -27.17
N GLY A 307 -4.89 -48.35 -26.56
CA GLY A 307 -5.05 -48.50 -25.12
C GLY A 307 -4.91 -47.18 -24.34
N TYR A 308 -5.03 -46.03 -25.00
CA TYR A 308 -4.90 -44.73 -24.37
C TYR A 308 -6.16 -44.36 -23.58
N MET A 309 -6.04 -44.41 -22.26
CA MET A 309 -7.05 -44.04 -21.26
C MET A 309 -6.32 -43.73 -19.95
N PHE A 310 -6.79 -42.78 -19.15
CA PHE A 310 -6.22 -42.49 -17.81
C PHE A 310 -6.84 -43.37 -16.72
N ASN A 311 -6.97 -44.69 -16.95
CA ASN A 311 -7.61 -45.59 -15.97
C ASN A 311 -6.83 -45.72 -14.65
N ASP A 312 -5.54 -45.39 -14.67
CA ASP A 312 -4.64 -45.44 -13.54
C ASP A 312 -5.02 -44.47 -12.41
N VAL A 313 -5.82 -43.44 -12.67
CA VAL A 313 -6.32 -42.52 -11.63
C VAL A 313 -7.46 -43.11 -10.80
N PHE A 314 -8.10 -44.19 -11.26
CA PHE A 314 -9.23 -44.81 -10.55
C PHE A 314 -8.80 -45.90 -9.58
N GLY A 315 -9.63 -46.09 -8.56
CA GLY A 315 -9.48 -47.12 -7.53
C GLY A 315 -9.02 -46.58 -6.19
N TYR A 316 -8.95 -47.48 -5.21
CA TYR A 316 -8.46 -47.16 -3.87
C TYR A 316 -6.93 -47.13 -3.92
N SER A 317 -6.32 -45.96 -3.74
CA SER A 317 -4.90 -45.93 -3.39
C SER A 317 -4.75 -46.52 -1.99
N SER A 318 -3.66 -47.28 -1.75
CA SER A 318 -3.13 -47.34 -0.38
C SER A 318 -3.09 -45.91 0.13
N PRO A 319 -3.62 -45.59 1.34
CA PRO A 319 -3.65 -44.22 1.82
C PRO A 319 -2.28 -43.59 1.59
N LEU A 320 -2.29 -42.42 0.94
CA LEU A 320 -1.11 -41.58 0.71
C LEU A 320 -0.19 -41.68 1.94
N PRO A 321 1.13 -41.78 1.79
CA PRO A 321 2.01 -41.69 2.95
C PRO A 321 1.61 -40.47 3.78
N LEU A 322 1.37 -40.68 5.07
CA LEU A 322 1.01 -39.59 5.96
C LEU A 322 2.09 -38.51 5.83
N SER A 323 1.66 -37.29 5.59
CA SER A 323 2.52 -36.12 5.50
C SER A 323 1.89 -34.99 6.29
N THR A 324 2.72 -34.12 6.83
CA THR A 324 2.27 -32.98 7.62
C THR A 324 3.16 -31.77 7.34
N SER A 325 2.58 -30.58 7.46
CA SER A 325 3.27 -29.29 7.48
C SER A 325 2.63 -28.42 8.55
N PHE A 326 3.25 -27.28 8.87
CA PHE A 326 2.61 -26.30 9.74
C PHE A 326 3.00 -24.86 9.44
N THR A 327 2.14 -23.94 9.86
CA THR A 327 2.38 -22.50 9.93
C THR A 327 2.40 -22.03 11.38
N PHE A 328 3.00 -20.86 11.62
CA PHE A 328 2.99 -20.21 12.92
C PHE A 328 2.81 -18.70 12.78
N SER A 329 2.21 -18.07 13.79
CA SER A 329 1.99 -16.63 13.86
C SER A 329 2.13 -16.13 15.31
N PRO A 330 2.78 -14.97 15.56
CA PRO A 330 3.39 -14.08 14.57
C PRO A 330 4.68 -14.65 13.97
N GLY A 331 5.06 -14.19 12.77
CA GLY A 331 6.26 -14.68 12.06
C GLY A 331 7.60 -14.28 12.71
N SER A 332 7.59 -13.24 13.54
CA SER A 332 8.75 -12.73 14.30
C SER A 332 8.37 -12.53 15.77
N PRO A 333 8.17 -13.61 16.54
CA PRO A 333 7.75 -13.52 17.93
C PRO A 333 8.86 -12.97 18.82
N ALA A 334 8.50 -12.15 19.82
CA ALA A 334 9.39 -11.75 20.90
C ALA A 334 9.21 -12.66 22.12
N VAL A 335 10.18 -12.63 23.05
CA VAL A 335 10.06 -13.30 24.36
C VAL A 335 8.72 -12.97 25.02
N GLY A 336 8.03 -14.00 25.53
CA GLY A 336 6.74 -13.86 26.21
C GLY A 336 5.52 -13.66 25.31
N THR A 337 5.68 -13.54 23.99
CA THR A 337 4.54 -13.50 23.06
C THR A 337 3.95 -14.90 22.87
N VAL A 338 2.62 -15.01 22.79
CA VAL A 338 1.93 -16.26 22.44
C VAL A 338 2.04 -16.48 20.93
N VAL A 339 2.66 -17.59 20.54
CA VAL A 339 2.80 -18.05 19.16
C VAL A 339 1.76 -19.14 18.91
N ALA A 340 0.88 -18.92 17.93
CA ALA A 340 -0.08 -19.92 17.48
C ALA A 340 0.53 -20.76 16.36
N PHE A 341 0.42 -22.08 16.48
CA PHE A 341 0.89 -23.07 15.52
C PHE A 341 -0.31 -23.83 14.95
N THR A 342 -0.38 -23.98 13.63
CA THR A 342 -1.46 -24.70 12.93
C THR A 342 -0.87 -25.74 11.99
N ALA A 343 -1.17 -27.01 12.23
CA ALA A 343 -0.74 -28.12 11.40
C ALA A 343 -1.76 -28.45 10.30
N THR A 344 -1.26 -28.78 9.12
CA THR A 344 -2.03 -29.32 8.00
C THR A 344 -1.48 -30.69 7.65
N SER A 345 -2.32 -31.72 7.70
CA SER A 345 -1.89 -33.11 7.46
C SER A 345 -2.73 -33.76 6.38
N VAL A 346 -2.07 -34.54 5.53
CA VAL A 346 -2.64 -35.20 4.36
C VAL A 346 -2.15 -36.65 4.28
N GLY A 347 -2.96 -37.52 3.69
CA GLY A 347 -2.67 -38.95 3.63
C GLY A 347 -2.83 -39.67 4.96
N GLY A 348 -2.39 -40.92 5.05
CA GLY A 348 -2.70 -41.80 6.17
C GLY A 348 -4.19 -42.10 6.29
N THR A 349 -4.58 -42.58 7.46
CA THR A 349 -5.97 -42.95 7.78
C THR A 349 -6.49 -42.10 8.94
N LEU A 350 -7.61 -41.40 8.74
CA LEU A 350 -8.25 -40.63 9.80
C LEU A 350 -8.76 -41.54 10.95
N PRO A 351 -8.95 -41.01 12.17
CA PRO A 351 -8.56 -39.67 12.62
C PRO A 351 -7.05 -39.52 12.85
N TYR A 352 -6.56 -38.28 12.81
CA TYR A 352 -5.17 -37.96 13.19
C TYR A 352 -5.07 -37.56 14.66
N SER A 353 -3.92 -37.83 15.24
CA SER A 353 -3.48 -37.32 16.53
C SER A 353 -2.21 -36.49 16.34
N TYR A 354 -2.13 -35.36 17.05
CA TYR A 354 -1.07 -34.36 16.87
C TYR A 354 -0.31 -34.19 18.19
N SER A 355 1.01 -34.13 18.09
CA SER A 355 1.91 -33.75 19.19
C SER A 355 2.93 -32.73 18.69
N TRP A 356 3.31 -31.82 19.57
CA TRP A 356 4.25 -30.73 19.29
C TRP A 356 5.42 -30.79 20.25
N ASN A 357 6.61 -30.52 19.72
CA ASN A 357 7.80 -30.18 20.49
C ASN A 357 8.21 -28.76 20.07
N PHE A 358 8.21 -27.82 21.00
CA PHE A 358 8.47 -26.41 20.71
C PHE A 358 9.96 -26.04 20.67
N GLY A 359 10.86 -27.00 20.92
CA GLY A 359 12.31 -26.82 20.84
C GLY A 359 12.97 -26.28 22.12
N ASP A 360 12.19 -25.99 23.16
CA ASP A 360 12.66 -25.51 24.48
C ASP A 360 12.40 -26.52 25.62
N GLY A 361 12.02 -27.75 25.26
CA GLY A 361 11.65 -28.81 26.20
C GLY A 361 10.15 -28.87 26.55
N SER A 362 9.36 -27.88 26.13
CA SER A 362 7.90 -27.92 26.27
C SER A 362 7.22 -28.66 25.11
N THR A 363 5.99 -29.10 25.34
CA THR A 363 5.20 -29.90 24.39
C THR A 363 3.75 -29.41 24.29
N GLY A 364 3.07 -29.76 23.20
CA GLY A 364 1.67 -29.44 22.96
C GLY A 364 0.93 -30.55 22.22
N SER A 365 -0.39 -30.41 22.06
CA SER A 365 -1.23 -31.37 21.33
C SER A 365 -2.34 -30.66 20.56
N GLY A 366 -2.97 -31.39 19.63
CA GLY A 366 -4.03 -30.86 18.76
C GLY A 366 -3.51 -30.27 17.45
N ALA A 367 -4.39 -30.17 16.45
CA ALA A 367 -4.04 -29.59 15.14
C ALA A 367 -3.67 -28.10 15.24
N VAL A 368 -4.21 -27.41 16.24
CA VAL A 368 -3.84 -26.04 16.62
C VAL A 368 -3.25 -26.09 18.03
N ALA A 369 -2.09 -25.48 18.23
CA ALA A 369 -1.43 -25.36 19.52
C ALA A 369 -0.89 -23.93 19.73
N SER A 370 -0.66 -23.54 20.97
CA SER A 370 -0.09 -22.23 21.30
C SER A 370 1.05 -22.37 22.30
N HIS A 371 2.11 -21.57 22.14
CA HIS A 371 3.26 -21.58 23.06
C HIS A 371 3.91 -20.21 23.21
N SER A 372 4.57 -19.96 24.35
CA SER A 372 5.34 -18.74 24.61
C SER A 372 6.73 -19.09 25.10
N TYR A 373 7.74 -18.49 24.48
CA TYR A 373 9.14 -18.71 24.80
C TYR A 373 9.61 -17.75 25.88
N SER A 374 10.30 -18.27 26.90
CA SER A 374 10.83 -17.49 28.03
C SER A 374 12.18 -16.82 27.74
N SER A 375 12.80 -17.13 26.61
CA SER A 375 14.14 -16.62 26.25
C SER A 375 14.26 -16.42 24.75
N ALA A 376 15.07 -15.44 24.34
CA ALA A 376 15.35 -15.23 22.92
C ALA A 376 16.27 -16.35 22.41
N GLY A 377 16.09 -16.75 21.16
CA GLY A 377 16.84 -17.84 20.58
C GLY A 377 16.21 -18.39 19.31
N LEU A 378 16.87 -19.38 18.74
CA LEU A 378 16.37 -20.13 17.59
C LEU A 378 15.84 -21.48 18.08
N TYR A 379 14.55 -21.73 17.90
CA TYR A 379 13.87 -22.94 18.35
C TYR A 379 13.47 -23.82 17.18
N SER A 380 13.85 -25.10 17.19
CA SER A 380 13.42 -26.07 16.19
C SER A 380 12.08 -26.68 16.60
N VAL A 381 10.99 -26.12 16.07
CA VAL A 381 9.63 -26.60 16.37
C VAL A 381 9.32 -27.79 15.47
N THR A 382 8.85 -28.88 16.07
CA THR A 382 8.47 -30.10 15.35
C THR A 382 7.04 -30.48 15.67
N THR A 383 6.21 -30.68 14.65
CA THR A 383 4.92 -31.34 14.75
C THR A 383 5.06 -32.80 14.35
N THR A 384 4.48 -33.70 15.14
CA THR A 384 4.40 -35.13 14.86
C THR A 384 2.93 -35.52 14.80
N VAL A 385 2.53 -36.12 13.68
CA VAL A 385 1.17 -36.54 13.42
C VAL A 385 1.13 -38.05 13.30
N THR A 386 0.21 -38.68 14.00
CA THR A 386 -0.02 -40.13 13.94
C THR A 386 -1.44 -40.40 13.46
N ASP A 387 -1.58 -41.25 12.44
CA ASP A 387 -2.87 -41.67 11.90
C ASP A 387 -3.50 -42.82 12.70
N SER A 388 -4.74 -43.19 12.40
CA SER A 388 -5.47 -44.23 13.13
C SER A 388 -4.89 -45.65 12.95
N THR A 389 -4.01 -45.84 11.98
CA THR A 389 -3.28 -47.10 11.74
C THR A 389 -1.90 -47.11 12.38
N GLY A 390 -1.51 -46.02 13.06
CA GLY A 390 -0.22 -45.88 13.73
C GLY A 390 0.92 -45.40 12.82
N LYS A 391 0.65 -44.94 11.59
CA LYS A 391 1.68 -44.30 10.76
C LYS A 391 1.98 -42.91 11.29
N ILE A 392 3.26 -42.52 11.22
CA ILE A 392 3.76 -41.27 11.79
C ILE A 392 4.38 -40.40 10.68
N ALA A 393 4.10 -39.10 10.74
CA ALA A 393 4.73 -38.07 9.92
C ALA A 393 5.19 -36.91 10.78
N THR A 394 6.31 -36.28 10.40
CA THR A 394 6.89 -35.16 11.14
C THR A 394 7.18 -33.98 10.22
N SER A 395 7.01 -32.76 10.73
CA SER A 395 7.47 -31.54 10.08
C SER A 395 8.17 -30.65 11.08
N SER A 396 9.32 -30.08 10.68
CA SER A 396 10.13 -29.20 11.53
C SER A 396 10.36 -27.86 10.85
N ARG A 397 10.23 -26.76 11.61
CA ARG A 397 10.59 -25.39 11.18
C ARG A 397 11.29 -24.66 12.31
N SER A 398 12.24 -23.79 11.95
CA SER A 398 12.89 -22.91 12.91
C SER A 398 12.01 -21.70 13.21
N VAL A 399 11.83 -21.38 14.49
CA VAL A 399 11.20 -20.17 15.00
C VAL A 399 12.27 -19.33 15.68
N THR A 400 12.53 -18.14 15.15
CA THR A 400 13.44 -17.17 15.76
C THR A 400 12.65 -16.29 16.73
N VAL A 401 12.96 -16.40 18.01
CA VAL A 401 12.37 -15.55 19.05
C VAL A 401 13.36 -14.43 19.36
N SER A 402 12.96 -13.20 19.13
CA SER A 402 13.79 -12.03 19.40
C SER A 402 13.68 -11.58 20.86
N GLN A 403 14.73 -10.92 21.36
CA GLN A 403 14.58 -10.12 22.57
C GLN A 403 13.61 -8.95 22.27
N PRO A 404 12.74 -8.58 23.22
CA PRO A 404 12.00 -7.32 23.11
C PRO A 404 12.98 -6.17 22.86
N SER A 405 12.60 -5.23 22.01
CA SER A 405 13.42 -4.03 21.78
C SER A 405 13.66 -3.29 23.10
N ALA A 406 14.77 -2.55 23.20
CA ALA A 406 15.07 -1.83 24.43
C ALA A 406 13.91 -0.88 24.78
N LEU A 407 13.50 -0.89 26.05
CA LEU A 407 12.50 0.06 26.54
C LEU A 407 13.08 1.48 26.40
N THR A 408 12.38 2.31 25.64
CA THR A 408 12.68 3.72 25.45
C THR A 408 11.53 4.57 26.00
N ALA A 409 11.88 5.74 26.52
CA ALA A 409 10.92 6.72 26.97
C ALA A 409 11.27 8.08 26.38
N SER A 410 10.25 8.85 26.06
CA SER A 410 10.34 10.27 25.74
C SER A 410 9.18 10.98 26.39
N PHE A 411 9.26 12.30 26.51
CA PHE A 411 8.10 13.10 26.86
C PHE A 411 8.16 14.45 26.17
N ALA A 412 6.99 15.05 26.05
CA ALA A 412 6.80 16.44 25.68
C ALA A 412 6.05 17.16 26.80
N TYR A 413 6.17 18.48 26.82
CA TYR A 413 5.39 19.32 27.71
C TYR A 413 4.76 20.49 26.95
N ALA A 414 3.60 20.93 27.41
CA ALA A 414 2.87 22.05 26.84
C ALA A 414 2.42 23.02 27.95
N PRO A 415 2.58 24.34 27.74
CA PRO A 415 3.20 24.98 26.57
C PRO A 415 4.73 24.78 26.53
N SER A 416 5.33 24.94 25.34
CA SER A 416 6.79 24.81 25.13
C SER A 416 7.60 25.91 25.83
N VAL A 417 6.99 27.06 26.05
CA VAL A 417 7.56 28.20 26.79
C VAL A 417 6.62 28.56 27.96
N PRO A 418 6.69 27.82 29.07
CA PRO A 418 5.80 28.05 30.21
C PRO A 418 6.22 29.27 31.03
N VAL A 419 5.23 30.03 31.49
CA VAL A 419 5.44 31.16 32.40
C VAL A 419 5.06 30.79 33.84
N SER A 420 5.64 31.52 34.79
CA SER A 420 5.39 31.33 36.22
C SER A 420 3.90 31.27 36.55
N GLY A 421 3.48 30.21 37.26
CA GLY A 421 2.09 29.98 37.67
C GLY A 421 1.23 29.23 36.65
N GLN A 422 1.64 29.13 35.38
CA GLN A 422 0.90 28.40 34.35
C GLN A 422 0.95 26.88 34.59
N SER A 423 -0.19 26.21 34.42
CA SER A 423 -0.23 24.75 34.47
C SER A 423 0.40 24.15 33.22
N ILE A 424 1.46 23.37 33.40
CA ILE A 424 2.18 22.69 32.33
C ILE A 424 1.69 21.24 32.28
N SER A 425 1.27 20.77 31.10
CA SER A 425 0.91 19.37 30.88
C SER A 425 2.11 18.59 30.36
N PHE A 426 2.45 17.48 31.00
CA PHE A 426 3.51 16.56 30.62
C PHE A 426 2.90 15.28 30.06
N THR A 427 3.26 14.94 28.83
CA THR A 427 2.79 13.73 28.15
C THR A 427 3.99 12.85 27.83
N GLY A 428 4.01 11.67 28.43
CA GLY A 428 5.04 10.66 28.23
C GLY A 428 4.67 9.72 27.10
N SER A 429 5.70 9.21 26.42
CA SER A 429 5.61 8.18 25.40
C SER A 429 6.61 7.09 25.73
N ALA A 430 6.22 5.84 25.47
CA ALA A 430 7.06 4.67 25.72
C ALA A 430 7.00 3.74 24.51
N SER A 431 8.13 3.12 24.17
CA SER A 431 8.19 2.09 23.13
C SER A 431 9.23 1.03 23.46
N GLY A 432 9.11 -0.15 22.84
CA GLY A 432 9.91 -1.33 23.19
C GLY A 432 9.53 -1.92 24.56
N GLY A 433 10.36 -2.79 25.12
CA GLY A 433 10.01 -3.53 26.34
C GLY A 433 8.71 -4.35 26.20
N THR A 434 8.02 -4.58 27.31
CA THR A 434 6.79 -5.39 27.38
C THR A 434 5.59 -4.57 27.88
N SER A 435 4.64 -4.24 26.99
CA SER A 435 3.41 -3.50 27.34
C SER A 435 2.47 -4.29 28.26
N PRO A 436 1.58 -3.64 29.05
CA PRO A 436 1.41 -2.19 29.22
C PRO A 436 2.54 -1.51 30.01
N TYR A 437 2.59 -0.18 29.96
CA TYR A 437 3.59 0.64 30.66
C TYR A 437 3.00 1.41 31.84
N SER A 438 3.81 1.63 32.86
CA SER A 438 3.52 2.54 33.97
C SER A 438 4.46 3.75 33.94
N TYR A 439 3.93 4.93 34.29
CA TYR A 439 4.63 6.20 34.20
C TYR A 439 4.74 6.85 35.58
N SER A 440 5.97 7.15 35.99
CA SER A 440 6.30 7.88 37.21
C SER A 440 7.10 9.12 36.87
N TRP A 441 6.70 10.27 37.39
CA TRP A 441 7.26 11.58 37.09
C TRP A 441 7.91 12.17 38.33
N SER A 442 9.11 12.74 38.18
CA SER A 442 9.72 13.66 39.13
C SER A 442 9.72 15.06 38.51
N LEU A 443 8.85 15.91 39.03
CA LEU A 443 8.63 17.28 38.58
C LEU A 443 9.28 18.24 39.60
N ALA A 444 10.61 18.36 39.53
CA ALA A 444 11.42 19.13 40.47
C ALA A 444 11.21 18.77 41.97
N GLY A 445 11.24 17.47 42.29
CA GLY A 445 11.03 16.97 43.66
C GLY A 445 9.58 16.64 44.01
N THR A 446 8.61 17.02 43.17
CA THR A 446 7.23 16.52 43.27
C THR A 446 7.08 15.21 42.51
N SER A 447 6.64 14.14 43.19
CA SER A 447 6.40 12.84 42.53
C SER A 447 4.94 12.72 42.06
N LYS A 448 4.72 12.29 40.82
CA LYS A 448 3.38 12.00 40.25
C LYS A 448 3.37 10.69 39.47
N THR A 449 2.19 10.09 39.33
CA THR A 449 1.98 8.88 38.52
C THR A 449 0.84 9.10 37.53
N GLY A 450 0.91 8.43 36.37
CA GLY A 450 -0.09 8.56 35.31
C GLY A 450 0.46 9.24 34.06
N ASN A 451 -0.36 9.32 33.02
CA ASN A 451 0.00 9.94 31.75
C ASN A 451 -1.27 10.41 31.01
N PRO A 452 -1.47 11.71 30.75
CA PRO A 452 -0.61 12.84 31.11
C PRO A 452 -0.68 13.22 32.60
N VAL A 453 0.27 14.04 33.06
CA VAL A 453 0.24 14.72 34.38
C VAL A 453 0.43 16.22 34.20
N SER A 454 -0.01 17.06 35.15
CA SER A 454 0.20 18.52 35.03
C SER A 454 0.75 19.15 36.31
N GLN A 455 1.57 20.20 36.20
CA GLN A 455 2.10 20.97 37.33
C GLN A 455 2.42 22.41 36.93
N SER A 456 2.19 23.36 37.86
CA SER A 456 2.68 24.73 37.76
C SER A 456 3.97 24.90 38.55
N PHE A 457 4.83 25.83 38.11
CA PHE A 457 6.10 26.15 38.73
C PHE A 457 6.25 27.67 38.86
N THR A 458 7.14 28.12 39.75
CA THR A 458 7.64 29.51 39.75
C THR A 458 8.70 29.70 38.67
N ASN A 459 9.12 30.93 38.38
CA ASN A 459 10.20 31.16 37.42
C ASN A 459 11.53 30.53 37.86
N GLY A 460 12.26 29.97 36.89
CA GLY A 460 13.51 29.25 37.13
C GLY A 460 13.66 28.05 36.21
N THR A 461 14.81 27.37 36.30
CA THR A 461 15.08 26.14 35.54
C THR A 461 14.93 24.92 36.45
N TYR A 462 14.15 23.94 35.97
CA TYR A 462 13.84 22.71 36.68
C TYR A 462 14.29 21.50 35.89
N THR A 463 14.65 20.41 36.56
CA THR A 463 14.85 19.11 35.91
C THR A 463 13.57 18.30 36.03
N ILE A 464 13.04 17.89 34.89
CA ILE A 464 11.86 17.04 34.77
C ILE A 464 12.33 15.66 34.36
N SER A 465 11.98 14.64 35.16
CA SER A 465 12.32 13.25 34.86
C SER A 465 11.06 12.43 34.69
N LEU A 466 11.03 11.63 33.62
CA LEU A 466 10.05 10.57 33.41
C LEU A 466 10.76 9.23 33.57
N THR A 467 10.25 8.39 34.47
CA THR A 467 10.59 6.98 34.57
C THR A 467 9.42 6.14 34.05
N VAL A 468 9.69 5.34 33.02
CA VAL A 468 8.75 4.36 32.49
C VAL A 468 9.16 2.97 32.96
N THR A 469 8.21 2.20 33.44
CA THR A 469 8.39 0.78 33.79
C THR A 469 7.47 -0.09 32.95
N ASP A 470 8.02 -1.11 32.30
CA ASP A 470 7.26 -2.12 31.56
C ASP A 470 6.77 -3.24 32.48
N THR A 471 5.92 -4.15 31.98
CA THR A 471 5.38 -5.26 32.80
C THR A 471 6.42 -6.31 33.21
N ALA A 472 7.57 -6.35 32.54
CA ALA A 472 8.69 -7.21 32.92
C ALA A 472 9.56 -6.59 34.03
N GLY A 473 9.20 -5.40 34.52
CA GLY A 473 9.93 -4.69 35.57
C GLY A 473 11.15 -3.92 35.07
N LYS A 474 11.33 -3.80 33.75
CA LYS A 474 12.42 -3.01 33.16
C LYS A 474 12.06 -1.54 33.24
N THR A 475 13.00 -0.72 33.70
CA THR A 475 12.82 0.72 33.85
C THR A 475 13.74 1.50 32.92
N THR A 476 13.26 2.60 32.37
CA THR A 476 14.09 3.62 31.72
C THR A 476 13.71 5.00 32.22
N THR A 477 14.69 5.87 32.41
CA THR A 477 14.48 7.24 32.89
C THR A 477 15.09 8.22 31.90
N ILE A 478 14.29 9.20 31.51
CA ILE A 478 14.70 10.33 30.68
C ILE A 478 14.53 11.61 31.50
N SER A 479 15.48 12.54 31.39
CA SER A 479 15.42 13.84 32.05
C SER A 479 15.59 14.96 31.03
N GLN A 480 14.79 16.02 31.15
CA GLN A 480 14.94 17.25 30.36
C GLN A 480 14.91 18.47 31.30
N SER A 481 15.64 19.51 30.93
CA SER A 481 15.57 20.81 31.61
C SER A 481 14.34 21.58 31.12
N LEU A 482 13.54 22.07 32.06
CA LEU A 482 12.40 22.94 31.83
C LEU A 482 12.71 24.33 32.37
N THR A 483 12.83 25.32 31.50
CA THR A 483 12.94 26.72 31.92
C THR A 483 11.57 27.35 31.96
N VAL A 484 11.17 27.82 33.13
CA VAL A 484 9.91 28.54 33.36
C VAL A 484 10.25 30.01 33.47
N LEU A 485 9.72 30.81 32.57
CA LEU A 485 9.99 32.23 32.52
C LEU A 485 9.24 32.95 33.65
N PRO A 486 9.71 34.14 34.08
CA PRO A 486 8.89 35.03 34.90
C PRO A 486 7.50 35.22 34.27
N PRO A 487 6.45 35.46 35.07
CA PRO A 487 5.18 35.85 34.51
C PRO A 487 5.45 37.11 33.68
N SER A 488 5.03 37.11 32.43
CA SER A 488 5.19 38.25 31.54
C SER A 488 4.54 39.45 32.21
N THR A 489 5.35 40.36 32.72
CA THR A 489 4.89 41.70 33.08
C THR A 489 4.77 42.53 31.82
N SER A 490 3.90 42.13 30.91
CA SER A 490 3.31 42.98 29.87
C SER A 490 2.45 42.14 28.91
N SER A 491 1.16 42.46 28.89
CA SER A 491 0.50 42.71 27.61
C SER A 491 1.28 43.81 26.89
N GLY A 492 1.73 43.56 25.66
CA GLY A 492 2.41 44.56 24.83
C GLY A 492 3.91 44.68 25.10
N SER A 493 4.73 43.96 24.35
CA SER A 493 6.16 44.25 24.26
C SER A 493 6.53 44.42 22.79
N VAL A 494 6.38 45.66 22.34
CA VAL A 494 7.16 46.34 21.32
C VAL A 494 8.46 45.59 20.90
N PRO A 495 8.67 45.35 19.59
CA PRO A 495 9.94 44.85 19.04
C PRO A 495 11.13 45.75 19.46
N THR A 496 12.17 45.18 20.04
CA THR A 496 13.40 45.92 20.42
C THR A 496 14.59 45.41 19.60
N LEU A 497 15.15 46.30 18.76
CA LEU A 497 16.24 46.02 17.82
C LEU A 497 17.55 46.73 18.24
N ILE A 498 18.72 46.13 17.93
CA ILE A 498 20.01 46.85 17.94
C ILE A 498 20.28 47.42 16.55
N GLY A 499 20.46 48.75 16.47
CA GLY A 499 20.92 49.40 15.25
C GLY A 499 19.93 49.28 14.08
N TRP A 500 20.33 49.79 12.92
CA TRP A 500 19.47 49.83 11.71
C TRP A 500 19.96 48.92 10.57
N GLY A 501 21.16 48.34 10.68
CA GLY A 501 21.70 47.43 9.66
C GLY A 501 21.13 46.02 9.82
N GLY A 502 20.77 45.37 8.71
CA GLY A 502 20.31 44.00 8.74
C GLY A 502 21.44 42.97 8.55
N VAL A 503 21.04 41.70 8.56
CA VAL A 503 21.93 40.56 8.41
C VAL A 503 21.61 39.81 7.13
N LYS A 504 22.66 39.40 6.39
CA LYS A 504 22.48 38.45 5.29
C LYS A 504 22.32 37.01 5.78
N MET A 505 21.37 36.32 5.18
CA MET A 505 21.30 34.86 5.04
C MET A 505 22.28 34.40 3.95
N ASP A 506 23.57 34.25 4.30
CA ASP A 506 24.55 33.65 3.40
C ASP A 506 24.54 32.13 3.56
N GLU A 507 23.98 31.41 2.58
CA GLU A 507 24.01 29.95 2.54
C GLU A 507 25.24 29.41 1.78
N SER A 508 26.06 30.31 1.21
CA SER A 508 27.19 29.97 0.35
C SER A 508 28.50 29.78 1.12
N VAL A 509 28.46 29.03 2.23
CA VAL A 509 29.58 28.12 2.54
C VAL A 509 29.07 26.80 3.13
N THR A 510 28.46 25.97 2.29
CA THR A 510 28.73 24.52 2.41
C THR A 510 30.25 24.32 2.33
N GLY A 511 30.93 24.22 3.48
CA GLY A 511 32.35 23.80 3.53
C GLY A 511 33.38 24.63 4.30
N SER A 512 33.02 25.53 5.23
CA SER A 512 34.04 26.20 6.09
C SER A 512 34.36 25.46 7.40
N GLY A 513 33.71 24.33 7.69
CA GLY A 513 33.94 23.57 8.94
C GLY A 513 33.49 24.32 10.20
N GLY A 514 32.34 25.01 10.13
CA GLY A 514 31.78 25.84 11.20
C GLY A 514 30.82 25.12 12.17
N THR A 515 30.09 25.91 12.97
CA THR A 515 29.07 25.45 13.92
C THR A 515 27.90 24.78 13.19
N ALA A 516 27.44 23.62 13.66
CA ALA A 516 26.24 22.96 13.13
C ALA A 516 24.98 23.81 13.37
N SER A 517 24.08 23.86 12.39
CA SER A 517 22.78 24.53 12.55
C SER A 517 21.91 23.80 13.58
N ALA A 518 21.31 24.54 14.50
CA ALA A 518 20.28 24.08 15.42
C ALA A 518 18.90 23.99 14.75
N VAL A 519 18.72 24.71 13.63
CA VAL A 519 17.47 24.77 12.87
C VAL A 519 17.43 23.73 11.74
N PHE A 520 18.54 23.57 11.01
CA PHE A 520 18.63 22.68 9.83
C PHE A 520 19.63 21.54 10.06
N LEU A 521 19.11 20.36 10.41
CA LEU A 521 19.94 19.20 10.75
C LEU A 521 20.84 18.75 9.59
N GLY A 522 22.13 18.62 9.85
CA GLY A 522 23.13 18.23 8.87
C GLY A 522 23.73 19.39 8.07
N GLU A 523 23.26 20.61 8.32
CA GLU A 523 23.77 21.84 7.73
C GLU A 523 24.62 22.64 8.74
N TYR A 524 25.36 23.63 8.24
CA TYR A 524 26.08 24.59 9.08
C TYR A 524 25.21 25.83 9.33
N ALA A 525 25.38 26.46 10.50
CA ALA A 525 24.60 27.62 10.89
C ALA A 525 24.86 28.83 9.96
N SER A 526 23.79 29.52 9.58
CA SER A 526 23.89 30.75 8.79
C SER A 526 24.38 31.93 9.63
N ASN A 527 24.79 33.03 8.98
CA ASN A 527 25.16 34.25 9.71
C ASN A 527 24.01 34.80 10.58
N MET A 528 22.77 34.69 10.11
CA MET A 528 21.58 35.07 10.88
C MET A 528 21.44 34.20 12.12
N GLU A 529 21.55 32.87 11.99
CA GLU A 529 21.44 31.95 13.11
C GLU A 529 22.51 32.22 14.19
N LEU A 530 23.75 32.45 13.76
CA LEU A 530 24.85 32.81 14.66
C LEU A 530 24.64 34.17 15.33
N LEU A 531 23.97 35.11 14.67
CA LEU A 531 23.64 36.42 15.23
C LEU A 531 22.51 36.33 16.26
N LEU A 532 21.43 35.59 15.98
CA LEU A 532 20.29 35.43 16.88
C LEU A 532 20.71 34.82 18.20
N PHE A 533 21.56 33.80 18.17
CA PHE A 533 22.16 33.24 19.38
C PHE A 533 22.83 34.29 20.27
N LYS A 534 23.53 35.27 19.68
CA LYS A 534 24.20 36.35 20.42
C LYS A 534 23.22 37.42 20.90
N LEU A 535 22.26 37.79 20.07
CA LEU A 535 21.25 38.81 20.40
C LEU A 535 20.32 38.34 21.51
N GLU A 536 19.93 37.06 21.49
CA GLU A 536 19.09 36.43 22.52
C GLU A 536 19.79 36.50 23.88
N ALA A 537 21.07 36.14 23.92
CA ALA A 537 21.90 36.22 25.13
C ALA A 537 22.05 37.67 25.67
N GLN A 538 21.79 38.67 24.83
CA GLN A 538 21.83 40.10 25.19
C GLN A 538 20.44 40.70 25.47
N GLY A 539 19.36 39.91 25.40
CA GLY A 539 18.00 40.34 25.70
C GLY A 539 17.28 41.07 24.57
N TYR A 540 17.81 41.01 23.35
CA TYR A 540 17.10 41.51 22.16
C TYR A 540 16.19 40.42 21.60
N ASN A 541 15.14 40.85 20.91
CA ASN A 541 14.10 39.94 20.42
C ASN A 541 13.67 40.25 18.99
N THR A 542 14.43 41.06 18.26
CA THR A 542 14.11 41.47 16.87
C THR A 542 15.36 41.38 16.00
N VAL A 543 15.18 40.92 14.76
CA VAL A 543 16.24 40.88 13.73
C VAL A 543 15.69 41.43 12.41
N ARG A 544 16.53 42.16 11.68
CA ARG A 544 16.27 42.59 10.30
C ARG A 544 17.12 41.74 9.34
N VAL A 545 16.49 41.18 8.32
CA VAL A 545 17.17 40.35 7.32
C VAL A 545 17.03 41.00 5.95
N ASP A 546 18.16 41.26 5.31
CA ASP A 546 18.24 42.06 4.09
C ASP A 546 18.39 41.17 2.86
N PHE A 547 17.55 41.42 1.86
CA PHE A 547 17.54 40.65 0.63
C PHE A 547 17.66 41.50 -0.64
N ASP A 548 18.37 40.94 -1.63
CA ASP A 548 18.70 41.54 -2.92
C ASP A 548 17.44 41.76 -3.80
N PRO A 549 17.31 42.88 -4.52
CA PRO A 549 16.25 43.13 -5.49
C PRO A 549 16.02 42.00 -6.49
N TYR A 550 14.76 41.63 -6.66
CA TYR A 550 14.31 40.59 -7.57
C TYR A 550 14.06 41.09 -9.00
N CYS A 551 13.53 42.30 -9.17
CA CYS A 551 13.04 42.76 -10.48
C CYS A 551 14.12 43.41 -11.34
N THR A 552 15.22 43.90 -10.76
CA THR A 552 16.28 44.58 -11.51
C THR A 552 17.58 43.83 -11.70
N ASP A 553 17.76 42.69 -11.03
CA ASP A 553 18.90 41.77 -11.04
C ASP A 553 20.17 42.32 -11.71
N THR A 554 21.11 42.80 -10.88
CA THR A 554 22.50 42.95 -11.31
C THR A 554 23.45 42.45 -10.22
N ILE A 555 23.71 41.14 -10.25
CA ILE A 555 24.96 40.49 -9.82
C ILE A 555 25.46 40.94 -8.43
N ASP A 556 25.07 40.17 -7.41
CA ASP A 556 25.83 39.93 -6.19
C ASP A 556 26.35 41.22 -5.54
N TYR A 557 25.44 42.05 -5.01
CA TYR A 557 25.84 43.02 -4.00
C TYR A 557 26.41 42.21 -2.82
N ASN A 558 27.74 42.21 -2.69
CA ASN A 558 28.58 41.33 -1.85
C ASN A 558 28.21 41.23 -0.34
N TYR A 559 27.14 41.89 0.09
CA TYR A 559 26.69 42.01 1.48
C TYR A 559 25.23 41.63 1.72
N MET A 560 24.49 41.17 0.70
CA MET A 560 23.05 40.86 0.79
C MET A 560 22.73 39.38 0.49
N SER A 561 21.54 38.94 0.88
CA SER A 561 21.05 37.61 0.50
C SER A 561 20.35 37.64 -0.84
N VAL A 562 20.75 36.76 -1.76
CA VAL A 562 19.98 36.50 -2.98
C VAL A 562 18.55 36.13 -2.57
N TYR A 563 17.57 36.94 -2.97
CA TYR A 563 16.20 36.64 -2.60
C TYR A 563 15.65 35.47 -3.42
N ASN A 564 15.19 34.45 -2.71
CA ASN A 564 14.18 33.54 -3.20
C ASN A 564 13.25 33.13 -2.04
N ALA A 565 12.07 32.60 -2.36
CA ALA A 565 11.08 32.18 -1.35
C ALA A 565 11.64 31.15 -0.34
N THR A 566 12.60 30.31 -0.77
CA THR A 566 13.27 29.34 0.10
C THR A 566 14.10 30.03 1.18
N ASN A 567 14.90 31.04 0.82
CA ASN A 567 15.74 31.77 1.77
C ASN A 567 14.89 32.57 2.77
N ALA A 568 13.79 33.17 2.32
CA ALA A 568 12.83 33.84 3.20
C ALA A 568 12.16 32.86 4.16
N GLN A 569 11.70 31.71 3.67
CA GLN A 569 11.13 30.67 4.53
C GLN A 569 12.14 30.18 5.57
N ARG A 570 13.40 30.00 5.17
CA ARG A 570 14.47 29.57 6.07
C ARG A 570 14.80 30.64 7.11
N ALA A 571 14.81 31.92 6.75
CA ALA A 571 14.96 33.03 7.70
C ALA A 571 13.83 33.03 8.75
N ILE A 572 12.57 32.82 8.33
CA ILE A 572 11.44 32.69 9.24
C ILE A 572 11.60 31.50 10.19
N GLN A 573 12.03 30.34 9.68
CA GLN A 573 12.24 29.15 10.52
C GLN A 573 13.31 29.39 11.58
N ILE A 574 14.38 30.13 11.25
CA ILE A 574 15.39 30.53 12.23
C ILE A 574 14.78 31.49 13.26
N ALA A 575 14.11 32.57 12.83
CA ALA A 575 13.50 33.52 13.76
C ALA A 575 12.47 32.87 14.69
N GLN A 576 11.66 31.95 14.16
CA GLN A 576 10.70 31.16 14.91
C GLN A 576 11.36 30.24 15.93
N HIS A 577 12.48 29.60 15.57
CA HIS A 577 13.25 28.75 16.47
C HIS A 577 13.76 29.52 17.69
N TYR A 578 14.26 30.75 17.49
CA TYR A 578 14.78 31.60 18.55
C TYR A 578 13.72 32.52 19.19
N GLY A 579 12.47 32.52 18.72
CA GLY A 579 11.40 33.37 19.23
C GLY A 579 11.57 34.86 18.95
N PHE A 580 12.27 35.22 17.88
CA PHE A 580 12.52 36.60 17.46
C PHE A 580 11.39 37.16 16.59
N TRP A 581 11.08 38.44 16.73
CA TRP A 581 10.48 39.23 15.67
C TRP A 581 11.45 39.32 14.50
N ILE A 582 10.94 39.20 13.28
CA ILE A 582 11.74 39.29 12.06
C ILE A 582 11.18 40.36 11.13
N ILE A 583 12.06 41.27 10.74
CA ILE A 583 11.81 42.26 9.70
C ILE A 583 12.37 41.69 8.39
N ILE A 584 11.49 41.45 7.43
CA ILE A 584 11.86 41.02 6.07
C ILE A 584 12.06 42.28 5.24
N ASP A 585 13.33 42.63 5.04
CA ASP A 585 13.75 43.82 4.28
C ASP A 585 14.06 43.45 2.82
N TYR A 586 13.28 44.03 1.92
CA TYR A 586 13.55 43.99 0.49
C TYR A 586 14.26 45.26 0.04
N HIS A 587 15.50 45.09 -0.37
CA HIS A 587 16.42 46.20 -0.58
C HIS A 587 16.48 46.64 -2.04
N GLY A 588 15.32 46.66 -2.70
CA GLY A 588 15.20 46.93 -4.13
C GLY A 588 14.91 48.39 -4.44
N TYR A 589 15.93 49.24 -4.32
CA TYR A 589 15.90 50.70 -4.44
C TYR A 589 15.13 51.31 -5.64
N SER A 590 14.93 50.56 -6.72
CA SER A 590 14.30 51.08 -7.96
C SER A 590 13.25 50.17 -8.58
N ASP A 591 12.95 49.02 -7.95
CA ASP A 591 12.14 47.95 -8.55
C ASP A 591 10.69 48.39 -8.71
N ILE A 592 10.14 49.07 -7.70
CA ILE A 592 8.78 49.59 -7.72
C ILE A 592 8.58 50.62 -8.83
N PHE A 593 9.60 51.41 -9.14
CA PHE A 593 9.57 52.44 -10.19
C PHE A 593 9.78 51.86 -11.58
N ARG A 594 10.59 50.80 -11.70
CA ARG A 594 10.90 50.16 -12.98
C ARG A 594 9.81 49.20 -13.44
N ASP A 595 9.26 48.39 -12.54
CA ASP A 595 8.17 47.46 -12.82
C ASP A 595 7.39 47.10 -11.54
N THR A 596 6.40 47.93 -11.18
CA THR A 596 5.50 47.65 -10.05
C THR A 596 4.78 46.32 -10.17
N SER A 597 4.49 45.86 -11.39
CA SER A 597 3.81 44.57 -11.58
C SER A 597 4.72 43.40 -11.23
N CYS A 598 6.01 43.47 -11.60
CA CYS A 598 7.01 42.51 -11.15
C CYS A 598 7.11 42.50 -9.62
N TRP A 599 7.24 43.67 -8.99
CA TRP A 599 7.38 43.80 -7.54
C TRP A 599 6.16 43.25 -6.78
N LEU A 600 4.93 43.57 -7.22
CA LEU A 600 3.70 43.00 -6.63
C LEU A 600 3.61 41.48 -6.84
N ASN A 601 3.94 40.97 -8.03
CA ASN A 601 3.91 39.54 -8.31
C ASN A 601 4.94 38.76 -7.47
N TYR A 602 6.07 39.39 -7.16
CA TYR A 602 7.10 38.84 -6.32
C TYR A 602 6.62 38.62 -4.88
N TRP A 603 5.94 39.61 -4.29
CA TRP A 603 5.49 39.54 -2.90
C TRP A 603 4.31 38.62 -2.65
N LYS A 604 3.41 38.49 -3.63
CA LYS A 604 2.22 37.67 -3.52
C LYS A 604 2.48 36.26 -2.97
N PRO A 605 3.40 35.44 -3.54
CA PRO A 605 3.69 34.11 -3.01
C PRO A 605 4.39 34.12 -1.64
N ILE A 606 5.10 35.19 -1.29
CA ILE A 606 5.79 35.33 0.01
C ILE A 606 4.74 35.50 1.10
N VAL A 607 3.85 36.49 0.94
CA VAL A 607 2.78 36.73 1.89
C VAL A 607 1.84 35.52 1.97
N GLN A 608 1.47 34.93 0.82
CA GLN A 608 0.55 33.79 0.77
C GLN A 608 1.09 32.53 1.47
N ASN A 609 2.37 32.19 1.27
CA ASN A 609 2.92 30.91 1.74
C ASN A 609 3.71 31.03 3.05
N ILE A 610 4.35 32.18 3.29
CA ILE A 610 5.25 32.38 4.42
C ILE A 610 4.56 33.14 5.55
N GLY A 611 3.72 34.15 5.25
CA GLY A 611 3.01 34.93 6.26
C GLY A 611 2.31 34.07 7.32
N PRO A 612 1.44 33.12 6.94
CA PRO A 612 0.73 32.27 7.91
C PRO A 612 1.63 31.36 8.76
N SER A 613 2.90 31.17 8.40
CA SER A 613 3.80 30.23 9.09
C SER A 613 4.33 30.76 10.43
N TYR A 614 4.31 32.09 10.64
CA TYR A 614 4.87 32.70 11.84
C TYR A 614 4.26 34.07 12.13
N THR A 615 3.89 34.31 13.38
CA THR A 615 3.11 35.49 13.78
C THR A 615 3.94 36.76 14.02
N ASN A 616 5.25 36.63 14.22
CA ASN A 616 6.12 37.75 14.60
C ASN A 616 6.90 38.27 13.39
N ILE A 617 6.19 38.50 12.29
CA ILE A 617 6.75 39.06 11.06
C ILE A 617 6.41 40.55 10.98
N VAL A 618 7.40 41.33 10.55
CA VAL A 618 7.24 42.70 10.07
C VAL A 618 7.67 42.72 8.60
N TRP A 619 6.78 43.12 7.71
CA TRP A 619 7.09 43.27 6.30
C TRP A 619 7.66 44.66 6.02
N GLU A 620 8.84 44.73 5.42
CA GLU A 620 9.46 45.97 4.93
C GLU A 620 9.65 45.83 3.42
N PRO A 621 8.61 46.15 2.62
CA PRO A 621 8.53 45.66 1.25
C PRO A 621 9.42 46.44 0.26
N GLU A 622 9.97 47.57 0.70
CA GLU A 622 11.07 48.29 0.05
C GLU A 622 11.74 49.20 1.09
N ASN A 623 13.03 49.01 1.30
CA ASN A 623 13.83 49.94 2.09
C ASN A 623 14.43 51.00 1.16
N GLU A 624 14.13 52.27 1.44
CA GLU A 624 14.75 53.45 0.83
C GLU A 624 14.52 53.61 -0.69
N PRO A 625 13.36 54.11 -1.14
CA PRO A 625 13.20 54.46 -2.56
C PRO A 625 14.19 55.58 -2.95
N GLU A 626 15.25 55.25 -3.68
CA GLU A 626 16.26 56.24 -4.07
C GLU A 626 15.72 57.17 -5.17
N TYR A 627 15.60 58.46 -4.86
CA TYR A 627 15.37 59.54 -5.83
C TYR A 627 16.54 60.54 -5.90
N TYR A 628 17.74 60.13 -5.47
CA TYR A 628 18.81 61.05 -5.08
C TYR A 628 19.39 61.96 -6.19
N ASN A 629 18.88 61.96 -7.43
CA ASN A 629 19.52 62.70 -8.53
C ASN A 629 18.64 63.53 -9.49
N CYS A 630 17.33 63.64 -9.27
CA CYS A 630 16.51 64.43 -10.20
C CYS A 630 16.53 65.95 -9.92
N ILE A 631 17.06 66.39 -8.77
CA ILE A 631 17.27 67.83 -8.49
C ILE A 631 18.42 68.41 -9.33
N ASN A 632 19.41 67.59 -9.73
CA ASN A 632 20.62 68.05 -10.42
C ASN A 632 20.80 67.49 -11.84
N SER A 633 20.07 66.44 -12.25
CA SER A 633 20.14 65.92 -13.62
C SER A 633 18.87 65.15 -14.04
N PRO A 634 17.94 65.78 -14.80
CA PRO A 634 16.69 65.15 -15.26
C PRO A 634 16.89 63.90 -16.14
N SER A 635 18.10 63.66 -16.65
CA SER A 635 18.45 62.47 -17.47
C SER A 635 18.85 61.25 -16.66
N SER A 636 18.97 61.37 -15.34
CA SER A 636 19.34 60.27 -14.42
C SER A 636 18.17 59.71 -13.62
N CYS A 637 16.96 60.24 -13.83
CA CYS A 637 15.75 59.63 -13.28
C CYS A 637 15.48 58.29 -14.01
N PRO A 638 15.02 57.24 -13.29
CA PRO A 638 14.40 56.09 -13.95
C PRO A 638 13.28 56.61 -14.86
N ALA A 639 13.28 56.25 -16.13
CA ALA A 639 12.27 56.74 -17.06
C ALA A 639 10.86 56.31 -16.62
N SER A 640 9.92 57.27 -16.54
CA SER A 640 8.46 57.13 -16.35
C SER A 640 8.00 56.12 -15.26
N PRO A 641 7.41 56.60 -14.16
CA PRO A 641 6.12 57.30 -14.28
C PRO A 641 5.99 58.63 -13.53
N VAL A 642 7.07 59.20 -12.98
CA VAL A 642 6.99 60.34 -12.06
C VAL A 642 7.86 61.52 -12.51
N SER A 643 7.35 62.74 -12.36
CA SER A 643 7.97 63.99 -12.87
C SER A 643 8.33 65.02 -11.79
N SER A 644 8.07 64.72 -10.51
CA SER A 644 8.41 65.53 -9.33
C SER A 644 8.38 64.68 -8.06
N ASP A 645 8.95 65.19 -6.96
CA ASP A 645 8.89 64.54 -5.64
C ASP A 645 7.46 64.22 -5.21
N SER A 646 6.53 65.16 -5.43
CA SER A 646 5.11 64.97 -5.10
C SER A 646 4.47 63.87 -5.96
N ALA A 647 4.84 63.76 -7.23
CA ALA A 647 4.39 62.66 -8.10
C ALA A 647 5.01 61.33 -7.68
N ALA A 648 6.28 61.31 -7.25
CA ALA A 648 6.97 60.13 -6.76
C ALA A 648 6.34 59.59 -5.48
N VAL A 649 6.08 60.47 -4.50
CA VAL A 649 5.37 60.12 -3.26
C VAL A 649 3.97 59.57 -3.57
N THR A 650 3.24 60.21 -4.48
CA THR A 650 1.89 59.74 -4.87
C THR A 650 1.93 58.37 -5.53
N TYR A 651 2.91 58.14 -6.41
CA TYR A 651 3.10 56.86 -7.10
C TYR A 651 3.47 55.74 -6.12
N LEU A 652 4.47 55.97 -5.28
CA LEU A 652 4.87 55.04 -4.23
C LEU A 652 3.72 54.72 -3.28
N SER A 653 2.99 55.73 -2.81
CA SER A 653 1.81 55.53 -1.96
C SER A 653 0.79 54.60 -2.62
N SER A 654 0.56 54.79 -3.92
CA SER A 654 -0.37 53.96 -4.68
C SER A 654 0.12 52.52 -4.84
N ALA A 655 1.43 52.33 -5.07
CA ALA A 655 2.03 51.01 -5.21
C ALA A 655 2.07 50.24 -3.87
N TYR A 656 2.45 50.90 -2.77
CA TYR A 656 2.37 50.31 -1.43
C TYR A 656 0.94 49.97 -1.04
N GLN A 657 -0.04 50.83 -1.34
CA GLN A 657 -1.44 50.52 -1.05
C GLN A 657 -1.91 49.28 -1.83
N GLN A 658 -1.54 49.14 -3.12
CA GLN A 658 -1.86 47.94 -3.90
C GLN A 658 -1.25 46.67 -3.28
N TRP A 659 -0.05 46.78 -2.73
CA TRP A 659 0.61 45.68 -2.03
C TRP A 659 -0.09 45.33 -0.71
N ILE A 660 -0.41 46.32 0.10
CA ILE A 660 -1.16 46.15 1.36
C ILE A 660 -2.49 45.47 1.07
N ASP A 661 -3.26 45.99 0.11
CA ASP A 661 -4.55 45.43 -0.28
C ASP A 661 -4.40 43.96 -0.74
N GLN A 662 -3.36 43.65 -1.52
CA GLN A 662 -3.06 42.28 -1.94
C GLN A 662 -2.73 41.37 -0.75
N ALA A 663 -1.91 41.82 0.20
CA ALA A 663 -1.56 41.07 1.39
C ALA A 663 -2.79 40.82 2.29
N ARG A 664 -3.60 41.84 2.52
CA ARG A 664 -4.84 41.72 3.32
C ARG A 664 -5.88 40.83 2.65
N LEU A 665 -6.03 40.87 1.32
CA LEU A 665 -6.88 39.94 0.57
C LEU A 665 -6.45 38.47 0.70
N LEU A 666 -5.16 38.23 0.95
CA LEU A 666 -4.62 36.90 1.24
C LEU A 666 -4.76 36.49 2.72
N GLY A 667 -5.35 37.34 3.56
CA GLY A 667 -5.57 37.10 4.99
C GLY A 667 -4.38 37.41 5.88
N ASP A 668 -3.37 38.12 5.38
CA ASP A 668 -2.21 38.52 6.18
C ASP A 668 -2.58 39.61 7.20
N THR A 669 -2.19 39.41 8.46
CA THR A 669 -2.46 40.36 9.56
C THR A 669 -1.18 40.94 10.16
N HIS A 670 -0.03 40.72 9.52
CA HIS A 670 1.26 41.13 10.05
C HIS A 670 1.47 42.64 9.97
N TRP A 671 2.45 43.10 10.73
CA TRP A 671 2.89 44.49 10.72
C TRP A 671 3.54 44.79 9.37
N ILE A 672 3.19 45.94 8.79
CA ILE A 672 3.77 46.41 7.54
C ILE A 672 4.44 47.73 7.83
N VAL A 673 5.70 47.85 7.44
CA VAL A 673 6.50 49.06 7.58
C VAL A 673 6.83 49.54 6.19
N VAL A 674 6.17 50.62 5.78
CA VAL A 674 6.52 51.40 4.60
C VAL A 674 7.26 52.63 5.12
N GLN A 675 8.48 52.87 4.65
CA GLN A 675 9.29 54.02 5.06
C GLN A 675 9.68 54.86 3.84
N ASN A 676 9.69 56.18 4.01
CA ASN A 676 10.35 57.11 3.10
C ASN A 676 11.26 58.05 3.90
N LEU A 677 12.22 57.45 4.62
CA LEU A 677 12.99 58.08 5.69
C LEU A 677 14.47 58.04 5.38
N CYS A 678 15.08 59.21 5.37
CA CYS A 678 16.46 59.44 5.00
C CYS A 678 17.45 58.46 5.68
N SER A 679 17.93 57.46 4.97
CA SER A 679 19.06 56.63 5.38
C SER A 679 20.40 57.30 5.12
N TYR A 680 20.53 57.99 3.98
CA TYR A 680 21.82 58.47 3.48
C TYR A 680 22.44 59.65 4.25
N SER A 681 21.84 60.06 5.37
CA SER A 681 22.46 61.04 6.29
C SER A 681 21.95 60.92 7.73
N CYS A 682 21.43 59.76 8.12
CA CYS A 682 21.25 59.40 9.52
C CYS A 682 22.47 58.57 9.94
N ASN A 683 23.57 59.25 10.29
CA ASN A 683 24.86 58.64 10.62
C ASN A 683 24.81 57.70 11.83
N LEU A 684 24.42 56.44 11.62
CA LEU A 684 24.49 55.37 12.62
C LEU A 684 25.39 54.18 12.23
N CYS A 685 25.89 54.12 10.99
CA CYS A 685 27.01 53.24 10.60
C CYS A 685 27.99 54.08 9.72
N PRO A 686 29.29 54.23 10.05
CA PRO A 686 30.19 55.14 9.34
C PRO A 686 30.57 54.71 7.90
N GLY A 687 30.06 53.56 7.43
CA GLY A 687 30.39 52.98 6.13
C GLY A 687 29.38 53.26 5.01
N GLY A 688 28.15 53.68 5.34
CA GLY A 688 27.11 53.96 4.34
C GLY A 688 26.65 52.76 3.50
N ASP A 689 26.96 51.52 3.92
CA ASP A 689 26.70 50.27 3.18
C ASP A 689 25.80 49.30 3.97
N GLY A 690 25.12 49.76 5.01
CA GLY A 690 24.29 48.92 5.89
C GLY A 690 25.07 47.90 6.75
N SER A 691 26.36 47.71 6.49
CA SER A 691 27.20 46.72 7.17
C SER A 691 27.84 47.33 8.42
N CYS A 692 27.16 47.20 9.56
CA CYS A 692 27.74 47.54 10.86
C CYS A 692 28.75 46.44 11.29
N SER A 693 29.86 46.34 10.57
CA SER A 693 30.97 45.38 10.74
C SER A 693 31.65 45.38 12.14
N ALA A 694 31.25 46.27 13.04
CA ALA A 694 31.61 46.25 14.46
C ALA A 694 30.95 45.11 15.26
N ALA A 695 29.88 44.47 14.77
CA ALA A 695 29.20 43.40 15.50
C ALA A 695 29.90 42.02 15.42
N ILE A 696 30.80 41.82 14.45
CA ILE A 696 31.39 40.50 14.16
C ILE A 696 32.84 40.36 14.67
N LEU A 697 33.57 41.46 14.88
CA LEU A 697 34.98 41.42 15.29
C LEU A 697 35.17 41.78 16.77
N HIS A 698 35.66 40.80 17.53
CA HIS A 698 36.13 40.88 18.92
C HIS A 698 36.48 42.28 19.45
N GLN A 699 35.61 42.86 20.30
CA GLN A 699 36.00 43.54 21.56
C GLN A 699 34.75 43.94 22.35
N SER A 700 34.66 43.46 23.58
CA SER A 700 33.54 43.61 24.53
C SER A 700 33.42 45.01 25.17
N SER A 701 33.87 46.08 24.53
CA SER A 701 34.04 47.38 25.20
C SER A 701 33.68 48.64 24.40
N GLN A 702 32.97 48.52 23.27
CA GLN A 702 32.56 49.67 22.44
C GLN A 702 31.11 49.58 21.93
N LEU A 703 30.22 48.80 22.58
CA LEU A 703 28.77 48.94 22.38
C LEU A 703 28.27 50.14 23.21
N HIS A 704 28.71 51.35 22.84
CA HIS A 704 28.18 52.58 23.41
C HIS A 704 26.92 52.97 22.63
N GLY A 705 25.83 53.08 23.38
CA GLY A 705 24.47 53.06 22.88
C GLY A 705 24.10 54.11 21.83
N LEU A 706 23.26 53.67 20.91
CA LEU A 706 22.05 54.40 20.58
C LEU A 706 20.90 53.38 20.49
N GLN A 707 20.02 53.38 21.48
CA GLN A 707 18.85 52.52 21.56
C GLN A 707 17.75 53.20 20.75
N LEU A 708 17.49 52.73 19.52
CA LEU A 708 16.33 53.18 18.76
C LEU A 708 15.16 52.27 19.14
N LEU A 709 14.41 52.68 20.17
CA LEU A 709 13.14 52.04 20.49
C LEU A 709 12.14 52.41 19.39
N LEU A 710 11.88 51.48 18.46
CA LEU A 710 10.67 51.51 17.65
C LEU A 710 9.51 51.12 18.56
N GLN A 711 9.01 52.07 19.37
CA GLN A 711 7.86 51.86 20.25
C GLN A 711 6.56 51.82 19.44
N LEU A 712 6.21 50.63 18.98
CA LEU A 712 5.11 50.35 18.07
C LEU A 712 3.70 50.42 18.71
N ASP A 713 3.60 50.75 20.00
CA ASP A 713 2.37 50.64 20.81
C ASP A 713 1.33 51.76 20.63
N SER A 714 1.45 52.69 19.66
CA SER A 714 0.49 53.82 19.59
C SER A 714 0.18 54.45 18.22
N LEU A 715 0.21 53.70 17.12
CA LEU A 715 -0.23 54.23 15.82
C LEU A 715 -1.57 53.60 15.40
N GLU A 716 -2.65 54.28 15.78
CA GLU A 716 -4.00 54.08 15.22
C GLU A 716 -4.08 54.69 13.81
N GLN A 717 -4.58 53.91 12.85
CA GLN A 717 -5.04 54.29 11.49
C GLN A 717 -4.25 55.41 10.77
N CYS A 718 -3.37 55.01 9.85
CA CYS A 718 -2.92 55.92 8.79
C CYS A 718 -3.57 55.54 7.45
N ASP A 719 -4.45 56.41 6.97
CA ASP A 719 -4.96 56.41 5.59
C ASP A 719 -3.85 56.97 4.69
N CYS A 720 -3.34 56.20 3.73
CA CYS A 720 -2.37 56.64 2.72
C CYS A 720 -2.92 57.74 1.77
N ARG A 721 -4.15 58.23 1.99
CA ARG A 721 -4.76 59.33 1.23
C ARG A 721 -4.72 60.66 2.00
N GLN A 722 -3.70 61.47 1.68
CA GLN A 722 -3.61 62.93 1.85
C GLN A 722 -3.59 63.56 3.26
N ARG A 723 -2.48 64.22 3.63
CA ARG A 723 -2.48 65.54 4.31
C ARG A 723 -1.34 66.44 3.82
N GLY A 724 -1.66 67.70 3.52
CA GLY A 724 -0.79 68.70 2.90
C GLY A 724 0.20 69.40 3.85
N PRO A 725 0.95 70.41 3.35
CA PRO A 725 2.16 70.93 3.99
C PRO A 725 1.85 71.95 5.10
N GLY A 726 2.42 71.75 6.29
CA GLY A 726 2.34 72.70 7.40
C GLY A 726 3.67 72.74 8.17
N LEU A 727 4.37 73.87 8.09
CA LEU A 727 5.70 74.13 8.65
C LEU A 727 5.65 74.57 10.13
N LEU A 728 6.60 74.11 10.95
CA LEU A 728 7.08 74.82 12.15
C LEU A 728 8.63 74.81 12.21
N PRO A 729 9.29 75.83 12.81
CA PRO A 729 10.67 76.21 12.45
C PRO A 729 11.75 75.98 13.52
N ASP A 730 13.01 76.05 13.05
CA ASP A 730 14.30 76.36 13.74
C ASP A 730 15.05 75.17 14.41
N GLY A 731 16.33 74.88 14.14
CA GLY A 731 17.27 75.45 13.17
C GLY A 731 18.67 74.84 13.28
N SER A 732 19.08 74.21 12.18
CA SER A 732 20.45 74.09 11.68
C SER A 732 20.30 73.57 10.25
N GLY A 733 20.76 74.36 9.28
CA GLY A 733 20.35 74.29 7.87
C GLY A 733 20.40 72.91 7.20
N GLY A 734 19.28 72.58 6.56
CA GLY A 734 19.04 71.39 5.74
C GLY A 734 17.56 71.01 5.85
N SER A 735 16.72 71.54 4.96
CA SER A 735 15.28 71.24 4.91
C SER A 735 15.05 69.73 4.81
N ARG A 736 14.45 69.13 5.85
CA ARG A 736 13.97 67.74 5.91
C ARG A 736 12.45 67.71 6.14
N GLU A 737 11.88 66.55 5.79
CA GLU A 737 10.52 66.03 6.03
C GLU A 737 9.54 66.32 4.86
N HIS A 738 8.87 65.33 4.24
CA HIS A 738 7.85 64.46 4.85
C HIS A 738 7.78 62.99 4.35
N TRP A 739 7.19 62.18 5.23
CA TRP A 739 7.19 60.72 5.41
C TRP A 739 5.97 60.02 4.79
N LEU A 740 6.06 58.72 4.45
CA LEU A 740 4.93 57.80 4.57
C LEU A 740 5.28 56.70 5.57
N ALA A 741 4.38 56.51 6.53
CA ALA A 741 4.33 55.42 7.49
C ALA A 741 2.85 55.03 7.65
N CYS A 742 2.53 53.75 7.55
CA CYS A 742 1.24 53.24 8.03
C CYS A 742 1.46 51.99 8.88
N LEU A 743 1.07 52.12 10.15
CA LEU A 743 0.89 51.04 11.09
C LEU A 743 -0.62 50.85 11.27
N GLU A 744 -1.10 49.65 10.99
CA GLU A 744 -2.52 49.33 11.11
C GLU A 744 -2.67 47.97 11.81
N HIS A 745 -3.30 48.01 12.99
CA HIS A 745 -3.80 46.84 13.70
C HIS A 745 -5.33 46.92 13.64
N GLY A 746 -5.92 46.31 12.61
CA GLY A 746 -7.36 46.35 12.35
C GLY A 746 -8.02 45.01 12.60
N GLY A 747 -8.62 44.86 13.78
CA GLY A 747 -9.45 43.71 14.13
C GLY A 747 -10.86 43.77 13.55
N TRP A 748 -11.48 42.58 13.44
CA TRP A 748 -12.93 42.34 13.45
C TRP A 748 -13.20 41.12 14.34
N ASP A 749 -13.05 41.30 15.66
CA ASP A 749 -14.10 41.30 16.71
C ASP A 749 -13.44 41.44 18.09
#